data_AF-A0A1D7YTI3-F1
#
_entry.id   AF-A0A1D7YTI3-F1
#
_cell.length_a   1.000
_cell.length_b   1.000
_cell.length_c   1.000
_cell.angle_alpha   90.00
_cell.angle_beta   90.00
_cell.angle_gamma   90.00
#
_symmetry.space_group_name_H-M   'P 1'
#
loop_
_entity.id
_entity.type
_entity.pdbx_description
1 polymer ?
#
loop_
_entity_poly.entity_id
_entity_poly.type
_entity_poly.pdbx_seq_one_letter_code
_entity_poly.pdbx_strand_id
1 'polypeptide(L)'
;MIASKVLKTILPHTSFMRGIKARPFNEVFQEITTFSKSSHNVCKDIKLAGKKTTRFEQFFRQNHTPALEDMGRVDNQKWNLLEQLCSRQGLKTKDIGAIARYDNETVKFLSELPDEKLLKLRDFLRMKDSHCEYLQAVNSDTLKFLSEMKEPQLNFIKKYLQLENRGYKVFNNKEILALSELGCNEQQMNKLIFDGGLNGESILEAKMVKNLNTDKLIEEINQAKKLYGKKFGRAHIMHNSYNPDNFTLAIAEKGSGKAYLKTLDKDFKVINQEELFIESIENGNLAFTRENVKSLKQTPELLKMLEKDENTIIKLRRFSQKGKLNSDVTLKANFAESTQNPKLLFSKAQVLKEELSFVNKKGEKIVETTIPSEVEGVYKIVQKAPNGTVKVLGDAKIDPQTGIKTITKNLESLDGTTTNKVITIQPNGNKSLTYIIKDANGNVLMNRQLTHTFVSPTEAISKVNGNTYKISYSADKISVLNSQNGKVTEINLNEILKDCTPEQKQKMMTVLKQMSGENLLHINDKVKNFKVIDNILDSCACYAGKDMGIIATGGNEFVSTHELYHLISQASNVRNAEKTINLPKYVRDKIGATYQKELDLFLKQFPEAQRNHIKYFTNQLTPTSSIEETIAEGGAILNTYNNIPLFSIRSEYLERYFPKTIAQIEKATIHTEPQVLEKIASKQLYDIGSMSKKLNIPDFMNTRNKGVHIA
;
A
#
# COMPACT_ATOMS: atom_id res chain seq x y z
N MET A 1 -13.54 55.72 -34.70
CA MET A 1 -12.59 55.15 -35.69
C MET A 1 -12.21 53.68 -35.42
N ILE A 2 -12.35 53.13 -34.20
CA ILE A 2 -12.24 51.66 -33.97
C ILE A 2 -13.54 50.91 -34.34
N ALA A 3 -14.70 51.59 -34.37
CA ALA A 3 -15.98 51.01 -34.81
C ALA A 3 -16.12 50.77 -36.33
N SER A 4 -15.21 51.26 -37.18
CA SER A 4 -15.31 51.10 -38.65
C SER A 4 -14.65 49.80 -39.17
N LYS A 5 -13.73 49.19 -38.40
CA LYS A 5 -13.04 47.95 -38.81
C LYS A 5 -13.79 46.67 -38.43
N VAL A 6 -14.65 46.69 -37.40
CA VAL A 6 -15.44 45.52 -37.00
C VAL A 6 -16.73 45.39 -37.84
N LEU A 7 -17.30 46.51 -38.30
CA LEU A 7 -18.53 46.52 -39.10
C LEU A 7 -18.38 46.05 -40.56
N LYS A 8 -17.14 45.92 -41.08
CA LYS A 8 -16.89 45.40 -42.45
C LYS A 8 -16.76 43.88 -42.51
N THR A 9 -16.62 43.19 -41.38
CA THR A 9 -16.37 41.73 -41.36
C THR A 9 -17.64 40.92 -41.08
N ILE A 10 -18.73 41.54 -40.64
CA ILE A 10 -19.95 40.84 -40.19
C ILE A 10 -21.15 41.04 -41.15
N LEU A 11 -21.04 41.85 -42.21
CA LEU A 11 -22.17 42.09 -43.13
C LEU A 11 -21.80 41.86 -44.60
N PRO A 12 -22.21 40.73 -45.18
CA PRO A 12 -22.64 40.69 -46.54
C PRO A 12 -24.13 40.29 -46.55
N HIS A 13 -25.05 41.16 -46.12
CA HIS A 13 -26.42 41.15 -46.65
C HIS A 13 -27.14 42.47 -46.32
N THR A 14 -27.65 43.09 -47.38
CA THR A 14 -28.22 44.44 -47.48
C THR A 14 -29.64 44.59 -46.89
N SER A 15 -30.16 43.60 -46.17
CA SER A 15 -31.52 43.61 -45.61
C SER A 15 -31.62 44.10 -44.15
N PHE A 16 -30.52 44.16 -43.41
CA PHE A 16 -30.51 44.57 -41.99
C PHE A 16 -30.48 46.10 -41.78
N MET A 17 -30.08 46.87 -42.79
CA MET A 17 -29.88 48.33 -42.69
C MET A 17 -31.17 49.18 -42.74
N ARG A 18 -32.35 48.59 -42.91
CA ARG A 18 -33.63 49.35 -42.88
C ARG A 18 -34.30 49.42 -41.51
N GLY A 19 -33.93 48.57 -40.55
CA GLY A 19 -34.59 48.51 -39.23
C GLY A 19 -33.97 49.40 -38.15
N ILE A 20 -32.71 49.83 -38.33
CA ILE A 20 -31.95 50.58 -37.31
C ILE A 20 -32.01 52.08 -37.60
N LYS A 21 -33.20 52.66 -37.60
CA LYS A 21 -33.38 54.13 -37.57
C LYS A 21 -34.39 54.62 -36.53
N ALA A 22 -34.85 53.78 -35.60
CA ALA A 22 -35.87 54.20 -34.63
C ALA A 22 -35.83 53.51 -33.26
N ARG A 23 -34.66 53.20 -32.68
CA ARG A 23 -34.59 52.71 -31.28
C ARG A 23 -33.41 53.28 -30.47
N PRO A 24 -33.59 53.58 -29.17
CA PRO A 24 -32.52 54.07 -28.30
C PRO A 24 -31.46 53.00 -28.00
N PHE A 25 -30.21 53.44 -27.87
CA PHE A 25 -28.99 52.63 -27.77
C PHE A 25 -28.94 51.66 -26.57
N ASN A 26 -29.73 51.91 -25.52
CA ASN A 26 -29.72 51.09 -24.30
C ASN A 26 -30.44 49.74 -24.46
N GLU A 27 -31.42 49.64 -25.36
CA GLU A 27 -32.10 48.36 -25.65
C GLU A 27 -31.19 47.41 -26.44
N VAL A 28 -30.38 47.96 -27.36
CA VAL A 28 -29.40 47.21 -28.16
C VAL A 28 -28.28 46.64 -27.29
N PHE A 29 -27.88 47.36 -26.22
CA PHE A 29 -26.83 46.89 -25.33
C PHE A 29 -27.29 45.74 -24.42
N GLN A 30 -28.56 45.72 -23.99
CA GLN A 30 -29.12 44.58 -23.23
C GLN A 30 -29.24 43.30 -24.07
N GLU A 31 -29.60 43.41 -25.36
CA GLU A 31 -29.62 42.24 -26.27
C GLU A 31 -28.23 41.64 -26.49
N ILE A 32 -27.18 42.48 -26.60
CA ILE A 32 -25.79 42.01 -26.77
C ILE A 32 -25.28 41.29 -25.51
N THR A 33 -25.64 41.75 -24.31
CA THR A 33 -25.28 41.03 -23.07
C THR A 33 -26.01 39.70 -22.93
N THR A 34 -27.25 39.59 -23.42
CA THR A 34 -28.01 38.33 -23.41
C THR A 34 -27.49 37.32 -24.44
N PHE A 35 -26.94 37.79 -25.57
CA PHE A 35 -26.30 36.94 -26.60
C PHE A 35 -24.99 36.28 -26.14
N SER A 36 -24.33 36.78 -25.09
CA SER A 36 -23.08 36.19 -24.57
C SER A 36 -23.29 35.01 -23.60
N LYS A 37 -24.54 34.67 -23.26
CA LYS A 37 -24.86 33.65 -22.24
C LYS A 37 -25.69 32.46 -22.74
N SER A 38 -25.96 32.33 -24.04
CA SER A 38 -26.60 31.14 -24.61
C SER A 38 -25.59 30.31 -25.41
N SER A 39 -25.49 29.03 -25.06
CA SER A 39 -24.76 27.99 -25.79
C SER A 39 -25.26 27.93 -27.24
N HIS A 40 -24.51 28.56 -28.14
CA HIS A 40 -24.80 28.52 -29.57
C HIS A 40 -24.52 27.13 -30.12
N ASN A 41 -25.57 26.48 -30.65
CA ASN A 41 -25.44 25.31 -31.50
C ASN A 41 -24.77 25.72 -32.81
N VAL A 42 -23.44 25.55 -32.88
CA VAL A 42 -22.62 25.82 -34.07
C VAL A 42 -23.09 25.02 -35.30
N CYS A 43 -23.91 23.98 -35.12
CA CYS A 43 -24.39 23.11 -36.20
C CYS A 43 -25.42 23.73 -37.16
N LYS A 44 -26.05 24.88 -36.87
CA LYS A 44 -27.12 25.40 -37.77
C LYS A 44 -26.69 26.41 -38.83
N ASP A 45 -25.51 27.02 -38.73
CA ASP A 45 -25.16 28.18 -39.59
C ASP A 45 -23.95 27.99 -40.53
N ILE A 46 -23.42 26.77 -40.71
CA ILE A 46 -22.40 26.53 -41.75
C ILE A 46 -23.08 26.29 -43.11
N LYS A 47 -23.63 27.36 -43.70
CA LYS A 47 -23.79 27.45 -45.17
C LYS A 47 -22.54 28.12 -45.73
N LEU A 48 -21.53 27.34 -46.11
CA LEU A 48 -20.36 27.87 -46.82
C LEU A 48 -20.38 27.50 -48.30
N ALA A 49 -20.54 28.56 -49.09
CA ALA A 49 -20.42 28.60 -50.54
C ALA A 49 -18.95 28.49 -50.98
N GLY A 50 -18.70 27.66 -52.00
CA GLY A 50 -17.76 27.97 -53.09
C GLY A 50 -16.25 28.08 -52.84
N LYS A 51 -15.66 27.61 -51.73
CA LYS A 51 -14.19 27.51 -51.59
C LYS A 51 -13.76 26.08 -51.29
N LYS A 52 -12.56 25.69 -51.76
CA LYS A 52 -11.92 24.38 -51.51
C LYS A 52 -12.12 24.02 -50.03
N THR A 53 -12.81 22.91 -49.79
CA THR A 53 -13.13 22.47 -48.44
C THR A 53 -11.85 22.21 -47.67
N THR A 54 -11.70 22.83 -46.50
CA THR A 54 -10.56 22.54 -45.62
C THR A 54 -10.65 21.08 -45.18
N ARG A 55 -9.51 20.48 -44.81
CA ARG A 55 -9.49 19.09 -44.33
C ARG A 55 -10.38 18.87 -43.10
N PHE A 56 -10.51 19.90 -42.27
CA PHE A 56 -11.39 19.94 -41.12
C PHE A 56 -12.87 19.98 -41.52
N GLU A 57 -13.23 20.76 -42.54
CA GLU A 57 -14.60 20.74 -43.12
C GLU A 57 -14.94 19.39 -43.76
N GLN A 58 -13.98 18.70 -44.38
CA GLN A 58 -14.17 17.35 -44.91
C GLN A 58 -14.35 16.31 -43.79
N PHE A 59 -13.59 16.42 -42.69
CA PHE A 59 -13.77 15.62 -41.48
C PHE A 59 -15.19 15.74 -40.92
N PHE A 60 -15.64 16.98 -40.76
CA PHE A 60 -16.95 17.31 -40.22
C PHE A 60 -18.09 16.75 -41.09
N ARG A 61 -17.96 16.87 -42.43
CA ARG A 61 -18.95 16.33 -43.38
C ARG A 61 -18.99 14.80 -43.43
N GLN A 62 -17.85 14.11 -43.28
CA GLN A 62 -17.77 12.66 -43.45
C GLN A 62 -18.12 11.84 -42.21
N ASN A 63 -17.97 12.40 -41.01
CA ASN A 63 -18.13 11.66 -39.76
C ASN A 63 -19.37 12.04 -38.97
N HIS A 64 -20.22 12.93 -39.49
CA HIS A 64 -21.49 13.34 -38.88
C HIS A 64 -22.32 12.11 -38.52
N THR A 65 -22.35 11.78 -37.23
CA THR A 65 -23.02 10.61 -36.66
C THR A 65 -23.73 11.04 -35.38
N PRO A 66 -24.80 10.36 -34.95
CA PRO A 66 -25.46 10.63 -33.67
C PRO A 66 -24.50 10.61 -32.47
N ALA A 67 -23.40 9.85 -32.55
CA ALA A 67 -22.34 9.83 -31.55
C ALA A 67 -21.56 11.16 -31.41
N LEU A 68 -21.47 11.98 -32.47
CA LEU A 68 -20.94 13.35 -32.40
C LEU A 68 -21.99 14.35 -31.88
N GLU A 69 -23.28 14.02 -31.95
CA GLU A 69 -24.38 14.81 -31.40
C GLU A 69 -24.55 14.56 -29.88
N ASP A 70 -24.35 13.31 -29.42
CA ASP A 70 -24.24 12.98 -27.98
C ASP A 70 -22.97 13.57 -27.32
N MET A 71 -21.95 13.91 -28.12
CA MET A 71 -20.81 14.74 -27.72
C MET A 71 -21.18 16.24 -27.61
N GLY A 72 -22.43 16.58 -27.30
CA GLY A 72 -22.99 17.94 -27.16
C GLY A 72 -22.37 18.83 -26.06
N ARG A 73 -21.12 18.60 -25.66
CA ARG A 73 -20.30 19.47 -24.80
C ARG A 73 -18.81 19.45 -25.19
N VAL A 74 -18.47 19.39 -26.49
CA VAL A 74 -17.09 19.74 -26.91
C VAL A 74 -16.93 21.25 -26.76
N ASP A 75 -16.19 21.71 -25.74
CA ASP A 75 -15.90 23.12 -25.56
C ASP A 75 -15.08 23.70 -26.75
N ASN A 76 -15.03 25.02 -26.87
CA ASN A 76 -14.28 25.70 -27.92
C ASN A 76 -12.78 25.34 -27.94
N GLN A 77 -12.23 24.88 -26.81
CA GLN A 77 -10.83 24.52 -26.68
C GLN A 77 -10.52 23.19 -27.39
N LYS A 78 -11.34 22.16 -27.21
CA LYS A 78 -11.16 20.87 -27.90
C LYS A 78 -11.37 21.00 -29.42
N TRP A 79 -12.25 21.89 -29.87
CA TRP A 79 -12.41 22.20 -31.29
C TRP A 79 -11.15 22.75 -31.94
N ASN A 80 -10.52 23.76 -31.32
CA ASN A 80 -9.29 24.36 -31.82
C ASN A 80 -8.14 23.34 -31.89
N LEU A 81 -8.07 22.42 -30.92
CA LEU A 81 -7.05 21.36 -30.90
C LEU A 81 -7.26 20.34 -32.03
N LEU A 82 -8.50 19.99 -32.36
CA LEU A 82 -8.81 19.10 -33.49
C LEU A 82 -8.53 19.77 -34.83
N GLU A 83 -8.78 21.07 -34.97
CA GLU A 83 -8.41 21.84 -36.17
C GLU A 83 -6.88 21.90 -36.36
N GLN A 84 -6.14 22.12 -35.27
CA GLN A 84 -4.68 22.05 -35.27
C GLN A 84 -4.19 20.68 -35.74
N LEU A 85 -4.76 19.59 -35.22
CA LEU A 85 -4.43 18.22 -35.62
C LEU A 85 -4.76 17.94 -37.09
N CYS A 86 -5.87 18.47 -37.63
CA CYS A 86 -6.22 18.36 -39.05
C CYS A 86 -5.15 18.96 -39.97
N SER A 87 -4.44 19.98 -39.49
CA SER A 87 -3.40 20.69 -40.24
C SER A 87 -2.05 19.94 -40.29
N ARG A 88 -1.90 18.85 -39.53
CA ARG A 88 -0.65 18.08 -39.43
C ARG A 88 -0.47 17.10 -40.60
N GLN A 89 0.78 16.93 -41.05
CA GLN A 89 1.11 16.02 -42.14
C GLN A 89 1.01 14.55 -41.68
N GLY A 90 0.53 13.66 -42.56
CA GLY A 90 0.49 12.21 -42.33
C GLY A 90 -0.73 11.65 -41.57
N LEU A 91 -1.43 12.43 -40.76
CA LEU A 91 -2.73 12.05 -40.18
C LEU A 91 -3.80 12.01 -41.28
N LYS A 92 -4.83 11.18 -41.21
CA LYS A 92 -5.97 11.15 -42.14
C LYS A 92 -7.25 11.54 -41.40
N THR A 93 -8.31 11.86 -42.13
CA THR A 93 -9.62 12.21 -41.57
C THR A 93 -10.13 11.19 -40.54
N LYS A 94 -9.92 9.90 -40.79
CA LYS A 94 -10.26 8.83 -39.85
C LYS A 94 -9.42 8.80 -38.56
N ASP A 95 -8.20 9.33 -38.59
CA ASP A 95 -7.35 9.47 -37.40
C ASP A 95 -7.90 10.54 -36.48
N ILE A 96 -8.30 11.67 -37.07
CA ILE A 96 -8.94 12.78 -36.36
C ILE A 96 -10.24 12.31 -35.73
N GLY A 97 -11.04 11.51 -36.45
CA GLY A 97 -12.27 10.92 -35.90
C GLY A 97 -12.06 9.91 -34.77
N ALA A 98 -10.87 9.32 -34.68
CA ALA A 98 -10.52 8.44 -33.58
C ALA A 98 -10.02 9.26 -32.36
N ILE A 99 -9.21 10.29 -32.59
CA ILE A 99 -8.72 11.22 -31.56
C ILE A 99 -9.88 12.01 -30.91
N ALA A 100 -10.90 12.40 -31.69
CA ALA A 100 -12.03 13.18 -31.20
C ALA A 100 -12.83 12.48 -30.08
N ARG A 101 -12.70 11.16 -29.93
CA ARG A 101 -13.39 10.35 -28.91
C ARG A 101 -12.79 10.49 -27.51
N TYR A 102 -11.55 10.97 -27.39
CA TYR A 102 -10.85 11.12 -26.12
C TYR A 102 -11.23 12.42 -25.40
N ASP A 103 -10.95 12.52 -24.10
CA ASP A 103 -11.18 13.73 -23.31
C ASP A 103 -10.30 14.92 -23.75
N ASN A 104 -10.59 16.13 -23.25
CA ASN A 104 -9.90 17.36 -23.65
C ASN A 104 -8.39 17.34 -23.32
N GLU A 105 -8.00 16.76 -22.17
CA GLU A 105 -6.60 16.70 -21.75
C GLU A 105 -5.80 15.76 -22.66
N THR A 106 -6.38 14.63 -23.01
CA THR A 106 -5.80 13.64 -23.91
C THR A 106 -5.68 14.19 -25.34
N VAL A 107 -6.70 14.90 -25.84
CA VAL A 107 -6.63 15.55 -27.16
C VAL A 107 -5.56 16.65 -27.19
N LYS A 108 -5.45 17.44 -26.12
CA LYS A 108 -4.40 18.46 -25.98
C LYS A 108 -3.00 17.83 -25.99
N PHE A 109 -2.81 16.76 -25.23
CA PHE A 109 -1.55 16.03 -25.24
C PHE A 109 -1.18 15.52 -26.65
N LEU A 110 -2.15 14.94 -27.37
CA LEU A 110 -1.95 14.44 -28.73
C LEU A 110 -1.64 15.56 -29.73
N SER A 111 -2.21 16.75 -29.58
CA SER A 111 -1.92 17.90 -30.46
C SER A 111 -0.52 18.47 -30.22
N GLU A 112 0.05 18.31 -29.03
CA GLU A 112 1.39 18.77 -28.65
C GLU A 112 2.51 17.77 -29.00
N LEU A 113 2.20 16.49 -29.24
CA LEU A 113 3.20 15.47 -29.60
C LEU A 113 3.90 15.77 -30.94
N PRO A 114 5.17 15.42 -31.16
CA PRO A 114 5.81 15.47 -32.49
C PRO A 114 5.14 14.54 -33.53
N ASP A 115 5.19 14.91 -34.83
CA ASP A 115 4.51 14.17 -35.91
C ASP A 115 4.91 12.69 -35.95
N GLU A 116 6.20 12.41 -35.78
CA GLU A 116 6.74 11.05 -35.77
C GLU A 116 6.10 10.19 -34.68
N LYS A 117 6.01 10.72 -33.45
CA LYS A 117 5.41 10.03 -32.29
C LYS A 117 3.91 9.84 -32.47
N LEU A 118 3.24 10.85 -32.99
CA LEU A 118 1.80 10.81 -33.24
C LEU A 118 1.43 9.78 -34.33
N LEU A 119 2.24 9.68 -35.39
CA LEU A 119 2.04 8.70 -36.46
C LEU A 119 2.29 7.26 -36.00
N LYS A 120 3.21 7.04 -35.06
CA LYS A 120 3.43 5.73 -34.41
C LYS A 120 2.18 5.25 -33.65
N LEU A 121 1.50 6.17 -32.96
CA LEU A 121 0.30 5.88 -32.17
C LEU A 121 -0.97 5.65 -32.99
N ARG A 122 -0.96 6.03 -34.26
CA ARG A 122 -2.13 6.06 -35.15
C ARG A 122 -2.97 4.78 -35.14
N ASP A 123 -2.34 3.62 -35.13
CA ASP A 123 -3.07 2.36 -35.19
C ASP A 123 -3.74 2.00 -33.84
N PHE A 124 -3.20 2.46 -32.71
CA PHE A 124 -3.84 2.33 -31.39
C PHE A 124 -5.03 3.28 -31.26
N LEU A 125 -4.86 4.52 -31.74
CA LEU A 125 -5.93 5.51 -31.73
C LEU A 125 -7.16 5.02 -32.51
N ARG A 126 -6.96 4.20 -33.54
CA ARG A 126 -7.99 3.62 -34.41
C ARG A 126 -8.65 2.34 -33.89
N MET A 127 -8.27 1.82 -32.73
CA MET A 127 -8.85 0.59 -32.21
C MET A 127 -10.34 0.80 -31.86
N LYS A 128 -11.18 -0.21 -32.09
CA LYS A 128 -12.63 -0.13 -31.81
C LYS A 128 -12.89 -0.02 -30.32
N ASP A 129 -14.05 0.52 -29.95
CA ASP A 129 -14.41 0.78 -28.55
C ASP A 129 -14.33 -0.49 -27.68
N SER A 130 -14.67 -1.68 -28.18
CA SER A 130 -14.49 -2.96 -27.48
C SER A 130 -13.04 -3.32 -27.15
N HIS A 131 -12.07 -2.88 -27.96
CA HIS A 131 -10.64 -3.00 -27.64
C HIS A 131 -10.17 -1.85 -26.72
N CYS A 132 -10.84 -0.70 -26.80
CA CYS A 132 -10.62 0.45 -25.90
C CYS A 132 -11.17 0.20 -24.50
N GLU A 133 -12.14 -0.71 -24.31
CA GLU A 133 -12.65 -1.11 -22.99
C GLU A 133 -11.63 -1.83 -22.11
N TYR A 134 -10.56 -2.39 -22.68
CA TYR A 134 -9.48 -3.03 -21.94
C TYR A 134 -8.24 -2.14 -21.80
N LEU A 135 -8.11 -1.19 -22.72
CA LEU A 135 -7.21 -0.05 -22.61
C LEU A 135 -7.84 1.11 -21.83
N GLN A 136 -9.02 0.96 -21.19
CA GLN A 136 -9.98 2.00 -20.72
C GLN A 136 -9.45 3.10 -19.76
N ALA A 137 -8.14 3.22 -19.60
CA ALA A 137 -7.43 4.39 -19.12
C ALA A 137 -6.34 4.84 -20.11
N VAL A 138 -6.62 4.91 -21.42
CA VAL A 138 -5.77 5.64 -22.38
C VAL A 138 -5.96 7.13 -22.14
N ASN A 139 -5.46 7.58 -21.00
CA ASN A 139 -5.20 8.97 -20.72
C ASN A 139 -3.87 9.38 -21.38
N SER A 140 -3.54 10.65 -21.25
CA SER A 140 -2.27 11.23 -21.72
C SER A 140 -1.04 10.42 -21.29
N ASP A 141 -1.01 9.84 -20.08
CA ASP A 141 0.13 9.06 -19.58
C ASP A 141 0.38 7.78 -20.36
N THR A 142 -0.68 7.03 -20.67
CA THR A 142 -0.55 5.78 -21.45
C THR A 142 -0.07 6.07 -22.87
N LEU A 143 -0.59 7.12 -23.51
CA LEU A 143 -0.19 7.52 -24.87
C LEU A 143 1.22 8.07 -24.89
N LYS A 144 1.61 8.84 -23.88
CA LYS A 144 2.99 9.31 -23.69
C LYS A 144 3.95 8.13 -23.65
N PHE A 145 3.63 7.12 -22.84
CA PHE A 145 4.45 5.93 -22.73
C PHE A 145 4.55 5.15 -24.06
N LEU A 146 3.42 4.88 -24.72
CA LEU A 146 3.40 4.21 -26.02
C LEU A 146 4.18 5.00 -27.10
N SER A 147 4.19 6.33 -27.02
CA SER A 147 4.90 7.20 -27.96
C SER A 147 6.42 7.15 -27.83
N GLU A 148 6.92 6.67 -26.69
CA GLU A 148 8.35 6.56 -26.35
C GLU A 148 8.90 5.16 -26.59
N MET A 149 8.04 4.17 -26.86
CA MET A 149 8.44 2.80 -27.18
C MET A 149 9.16 2.67 -28.51
N LYS A 150 10.00 1.63 -28.61
CA LYS A 150 10.61 1.22 -29.88
C LYS A 150 9.60 0.44 -30.73
N GLU A 151 9.71 0.57 -32.05
CA GLU A 151 8.78 -0.05 -33.01
C GLU A 151 8.52 -1.56 -32.83
N PRO A 152 9.52 -2.40 -32.48
CA PRO A 152 9.29 -3.82 -32.20
C PRO A 152 8.37 -4.07 -30.99
N GLN A 153 8.49 -3.27 -29.93
CA GLN A 153 7.63 -3.37 -28.74
C GLN A 153 6.21 -2.95 -29.09
N LEU A 154 6.10 -1.87 -29.86
CA LEU A 154 4.83 -1.34 -30.32
C LEU A 154 4.07 -2.35 -31.20
N ASN A 155 4.76 -3.00 -32.14
CA ASN A 155 4.18 -4.03 -33.02
C ASN A 155 3.72 -5.27 -32.25
N PHE A 156 4.44 -5.66 -31.19
CA PHE A 156 3.99 -6.73 -30.31
C PHE A 156 2.68 -6.38 -29.60
N ILE A 157 2.58 -5.18 -29.01
CA ILE A 157 1.35 -4.76 -28.30
C ILE A 157 0.18 -4.72 -29.28
N LYS A 158 0.39 -4.20 -30.51
CA LYS A 158 -0.62 -4.24 -31.58
C LYS A 158 -1.09 -5.67 -31.86
N LYS A 159 -0.16 -6.61 -32.01
CA LYS A 159 -0.47 -8.03 -32.27
C LYS A 159 -1.18 -8.69 -31.08
N TYR A 160 -0.77 -8.36 -29.85
CA TYR A 160 -1.36 -8.90 -28.63
C TYR A 160 -2.80 -8.46 -28.42
N LEU A 161 -3.08 -7.16 -28.58
CA LEU A 161 -4.44 -6.62 -28.51
C LEU A 161 -5.36 -7.22 -29.59
N GLN A 162 -4.81 -7.69 -30.71
CA GLN A 162 -5.56 -8.38 -31.76
C GLN A 162 -5.84 -9.87 -31.46
N LEU A 163 -5.15 -10.49 -30.49
CA LEU A 163 -5.34 -11.91 -30.12
C LEU A 163 -6.59 -12.16 -29.25
N GLU A 164 -7.27 -11.11 -28.78
CA GLU A 164 -8.56 -11.19 -28.05
C GLU A 164 -9.64 -11.93 -28.85
N ASN A 165 -9.63 -11.79 -30.19
CA ASN A 165 -10.52 -12.53 -31.11
C ASN A 165 -10.33 -14.06 -31.05
N ARG A 166 -9.42 -14.57 -30.23
CA ARG A 166 -9.14 -15.99 -30.02
C ARG A 166 -9.33 -16.46 -28.56
N GLY A 167 -9.90 -15.64 -27.67
CA GLY A 167 -10.25 -16.04 -26.30
C GLY A 167 -9.10 -16.08 -25.30
N TYR A 168 -8.02 -15.31 -25.52
CA TYR A 168 -6.90 -15.19 -24.58
C TYR A 168 -7.13 -14.06 -23.55
N LYS A 169 -6.56 -14.21 -22.34
CA LYS A 169 -6.68 -13.23 -21.24
C LYS A 169 -5.81 -12.00 -21.52
N VAL A 170 -6.40 -10.83 -21.70
CA VAL A 170 -5.68 -9.58 -22.07
C VAL A 170 -5.02 -8.93 -20.84
N PHE A 171 -3.81 -8.37 -21.01
CA PHE A 171 -3.04 -7.66 -19.98
C PHE A 171 -3.45 -6.19 -19.91
N ASN A 172 -3.43 -5.60 -18.71
CA ASN A 172 -3.70 -4.16 -18.53
C ASN A 172 -2.46 -3.29 -18.84
N ASN A 173 -2.63 -1.96 -18.85
CA ASN A 173 -1.59 -1.00 -19.21
C ASN A 173 -0.28 -1.17 -18.41
N LYS A 174 -0.38 -1.46 -17.10
CA LYS A 174 0.80 -1.65 -16.22
C LYS A 174 1.56 -2.92 -16.56
N GLU A 175 0.84 -3.99 -16.90
CA GLU A 175 1.40 -5.29 -17.26
C GLU A 175 2.07 -5.25 -18.64
N ILE A 176 1.47 -4.54 -19.59
CA ILE A 176 2.06 -4.29 -20.92
C ILE A 176 3.35 -3.46 -20.80
N LEU A 177 3.32 -2.41 -19.98
CA LEU A 177 4.49 -1.62 -19.63
C LEU A 177 5.61 -2.49 -19.04
N ALA A 178 5.28 -3.30 -18.04
CA ALA A 178 6.24 -4.20 -17.40
C ALA A 178 6.86 -5.22 -18.37
N LEU A 179 6.06 -5.80 -19.28
CA LEU A 179 6.60 -6.67 -20.35
C LEU A 179 7.64 -5.97 -21.21
N SER A 180 7.37 -4.70 -21.58
CA SER A 180 8.28 -3.94 -22.43
C SER A 180 9.59 -3.59 -21.73
N GLU A 181 9.55 -3.32 -20.42
CA GLU A 181 10.71 -2.97 -19.60
C GLU A 181 11.58 -4.17 -19.24
N LEU A 182 11.05 -5.39 -19.31
CA LEU A 182 11.83 -6.63 -19.22
C LEU A 182 12.83 -6.80 -20.39
N GLY A 183 12.78 -5.94 -21.41
CA GLY A 183 13.68 -6.00 -22.56
C GLY A 183 13.45 -7.21 -23.47
N CYS A 184 12.29 -7.85 -23.39
CA CYS A 184 11.97 -9.02 -24.20
C CYS A 184 11.68 -8.65 -25.66
N ASN A 185 12.18 -9.46 -26.60
CA ASN A 185 11.73 -9.45 -27.98
C ASN A 185 10.42 -10.25 -28.17
N GLU A 186 9.83 -10.18 -29.36
CA GLU A 186 8.56 -10.86 -29.67
C GLU A 186 8.59 -12.37 -29.37
N GLN A 187 9.68 -13.06 -29.71
CA GLN A 187 9.80 -14.49 -29.48
C GLN A 187 9.89 -14.83 -27.99
N GLN A 188 10.64 -14.03 -27.23
CA GLN A 188 10.77 -14.20 -25.78
C GLN A 188 9.43 -13.95 -25.08
N MET A 189 8.72 -12.89 -25.45
CA MET A 189 7.39 -12.59 -24.90
C MET A 189 6.40 -13.73 -25.19
N ASN A 190 6.38 -14.25 -26.41
CA ASN A 190 5.52 -15.39 -26.75
C ASN A 190 5.84 -16.62 -25.88
N LYS A 191 7.13 -16.92 -25.67
CA LYS A 191 7.57 -18.03 -24.82
C LYS A 191 7.22 -17.85 -23.35
N LEU A 192 7.26 -16.63 -22.84
CA LEU A 192 6.94 -16.32 -21.44
C LEU A 192 5.43 -16.37 -21.18
N ILE A 193 4.64 -15.75 -22.06
CA ILE A 193 3.19 -15.58 -21.89
C ILE A 193 2.44 -16.82 -22.32
N PHE A 194 2.57 -17.21 -23.60
CA PHE A 194 1.73 -18.25 -24.20
C PHE A 194 2.27 -19.63 -23.89
N ASP A 195 3.57 -19.85 -24.11
CA ASP A 195 4.14 -21.16 -23.84
C ASP A 195 4.32 -21.33 -22.32
N GLY A 196 4.86 -20.32 -21.64
CA GLY A 196 5.25 -20.35 -20.23
C GLY A 196 4.09 -20.21 -19.25
N GLY A 197 2.97 -19.62 -19.68
CA GLY A 197 1.77 -19.45 -18.86
C GLY A 197 1.91 -18.39 -17.77
N LEU A 198 2.88 -17.46 -17.89
CA LEU A 198 2.99 -16.33 -16.97
C LEU A 198 1.77 -15.42 -17.10
N ASN A 199 1.15 -15.10 -15.97
CA ASN A 199 0.06 -14.13 -15.90
C ASN A 199 0.60 -12.70 -15.70
N GLY A 200 -0.31 -11.72 -15.76
CA GLY A 200 0.05 -10.29 -15.71
C GLY A 200 0.73 -9.91 -14.41
N GLU A 201 0.30 -10.51 -13.32
CA GLU A 201 0.95 -10.39 -12.03
C GLU A 201 2.40 -10.89 -12.04
N SER A 202 2.67 -12.07 -12.59
CA SER A 202 4.03 -12.62 -12.65
C SER A 202 4.96 -11.77 -13.52
N ILE A 203 4.40 -11.09 -14.51
CA ILE A 203 5.13 -10.11 -15.33
C ILE A 203 5.50 -8.87 -14.50
N LEU A 204 4.54 -8.34 -13.73
CA LEU A 204 4.80 -7.19 -12.85
C LEU A 204 5.86 -7.53 -11.82
N GLU A 205 5.79 -8.72 -11.22
CA GLU A 205 6.79 -9.23 -10.27
C GLU A 205 8.15 -9.44 -10.96
N ALA A 206 8.18 -10.01 -12.16
CA ALA A 206 9.42 -10.19 -12.92
C ALA A 206 10.12 -8.85 -13.21
N LYS A 207 9.38 -7.79 -13.53
CA LYS A 207 9.93 -6.43 -13.73
C LYS A 207 10.65 -5.93 -12.48
N MET A 208 10.14 -6.27 -11.29
CA MET A 208 10.73 -5.82 -10.02
C MET A 208 12.04 -6.53 -9.68
N VAL A 209 12.38 -7.63 -10.37
CA VAL A 209 13.67 -8.30 -10.20
C VAL A 209 14.76 -7.55 -10.94
N LYS A 210 15.76 -7.10 -10.20
CA LYS A 210 16.85 -6.27 -10.72
C LYS A 210 17.68 -7.05 -11.74
N ASN A 211 17.81 -6.50 -12.95
CA ASN A 211 18.58 -7.07 -14.06
C ASN A 211 18.22 -8.53 -14.40
N LEU A 212 16.92 -8.87 -14.34
CA LEU A 212 16.45 -10.22 -14.64
C LEU A 212 16.85 -10.66 -16.06
N ASN A 213 17.56 -11.80 -16.15
CA ASN A 213 17.89 -12.41 -17.43
C ASN A 213 16.69 -13.22 -17.95
N THR A 214 16.01 -12.70 -18.96
CA THR A 214 14.78 -13.26 -19.52
C THR A 214 15.02 -14.55 -20.31
N ASP A 215 16.20 -14.73 -20.93
CA ASP A 215 16.55 -15.97 -21.61
C ASP A 215 16.72 -17.13 -20.63
N LYS A 216 17.43 -16.90 -19.52
CA LYS A 216 17.55 -17.88 -18.44
C LYS A 216 16.21 -18.20 -17.80
N LEU A 217 15.33 -17.21 -17.64
CA LEU A 217 13.96 -17.45 -17.15
C LEU A 217 13.17 -18.38 -18.07
N ILE A 218 13.22 -18.13 -19.38
CA ILE A 218 12.58 -18.98 -20.38
C ILE A 218 13.17 -20.40 -20.32
N GLU A 219 14.48 -20.52 -20.15
CA GLU A 219 15.16 -21.81 -20.01
C GLU A 219 14.63 -22.58 -18.79
N GLU A 220 14.60 -21.97 -17.62
CA GLU A 220 14.08 -22.57 -16.38
C GLU A 220 12.62 -23.03 -16.53
N ILE A 221 11.76 -22.18 -17.11
CA ILE A 221 10.35 -22.54 -17.38
C ILE A 221 10.28 -23.73 -18.34
N ASN A 222 11.11 -23.77 -19.38
CA ASN A 222 11.13 -24.88 -20.33
C ASN A 222 11.70 -26.16 -19.73
N GLN A 223 12.69 -26.07 -18.84
CA GLN A 223 13.18 -27.21 -18.08
C GLN A 223 12.07 -27.78 -17.19
N ALA A 224 11.32 -26.91 -16.50
CA ALA A 224 10.15 -27.32 -15.72
C ALA A 224 9.08 -27.99 -16.61
N LYS A 225 8.77 -27.44 -17.78
CA LYS A 225 7.84 -28.08 -18.73
C LYS A 225 8.29 -29.46 -19.16
N LYS A 226 9.59 -29.64 -19.47
CA LYS A 226 10.14 -30.95 -19.82
C LYS A 226 10.00 -31.93 -18.66
N LEU A 227 10.27 -31.48 -17.44
CA LEU A 227 10.18 -32.29 -16.22
C LEU A 227 8.74 -32.71 -15.89
N TYR A 228 7.79 -31.78 -15.93
CA TYR A 228 6.41 -32.03 -15.53
C TYR A 228 5.52 -32.52 -16.68
N GLY A 229 5.95 -32.34 -17.93
CA GLY A 229 5.23 -32.76 -19.13
C GLY A 229 3.77 -32.32 -19.13
N LYS A 230 2.84 -33.27 -19.29
CA LYS A 230 1.39 -33.02 -19.30
C LYS A 230 0.84 -32.47 -17.97
N LYS A 231 1.60 -32.59 -16.88
CA LYS A 231 1.23 -32.10 -15.56
C LYS A 231 1.63 -30.64 -15.33
N PHE A 232 2.42 -30.04 -16.23
CA PHE A 232 2.72 -28.61 -16.17
C PHE A 232 1.40 -27.81 -16.22
N GLY A 233 1.14 -27.03 -15.16
CA GLY A 233 -0.01 -26.15 -15.06
C GLY A 233 0.32 -24.75 -15.52
N ARG A 234 0.99 -23.98 -14.65
CA ARG A 234 1.42 -22.61 -14.90
C ARG A 234 2.71 -22.31 -14.17
N ALA A 235 3.50 -21.39 -14.71
CA ALA A 235 4.60 -20.75 -14.00
C ALA A 235 4.11 -19.44 -13.37
N HIS A 236 4.63 -19.13 -12.20
CA HIS A 236 4.43 -17.89 -11.48
C HIS A 236 5.78 -17.34 -11.02
N ILE A 237 5.96 -16.04 -11.15
CA ILE A 237 7.15 -15.35 -10.64
C ILE A 237 6.71 -14.48 -9.48
N MET A 238 7.43 -14.59 -8.39
CA MET A 238 7.24 -13.79 -7.20
C MET A 238 8.56 -13.11 -6.94
N HIS A 239 8.62 -11.80 -7.14
CA HIS A 239 9.84 -11.07 -6.87
C HIS A 239 10.06 -11.10 -5.35
N ASN A 240 11.32 -11.24 -4.96
CA ASN A 240 11.65 -11.16 -3.56
C ASN A 240 11.68 -9.68 -3.18
N SER A 241 10.59 -9.18 -2.59
CA SER A 241 10.44 -7.80 -2.10
C SER A 241 11.51 -7.35 -1.11
N TYR A 242 12.29 -8.30 -0.60
CA TYR A 242 13.26 -8.09 0.44
C TYR A 242 14.71 -8.15 -0.04
N ASN A 243 14.96 -8.85 -1.15
CA ASN A 243 16.21 -8.81 -1.87
C ASN A 243 15.87 -8.71 -3.36
N PRO A 244 15.93 -7.52 -3.97
CA PRO A 244 15.48 -7.29 -5.33
C PRO A 244 16.32 -8.03 -6.38
N ASP A 245 17.48 -8.58 -5.98
CA ASP A 245 18.27 -9.47 -6.84
C ASP A 245 17.71 -10.90 -6.83
N ASN A 246 16.74 -11.24 -5.99
CA ASN A 246 16.21 -12.60 -5.87
C ASN A 246 14.74 -12.69 -6.32
N PHE A 247 14.31 -13.89 -6.67
CA PHE A 247 12.92 -14.18 -6.99
C PHE A 247 12.59 -15.66 -6.79
N THR A 248 11.32 -15.98 -6.59
CA THR A 248 10.83 -17.35 -6.58
C THR A 248 10.11 -17.65 -7.89
N LEU A 249 10.55 -18.71 -8.58
CA LEU A 249 9.81 -19.33 -9.67
C LEU A 249 8.95 -20.46 -9.09
N ALA A 250 7.63 -20.28 -9.11
CA ALA A 250 6.67 -21.27 -8.66
C ALA A 250 6.02 -21.97 -9.86
N ILE A 251 6.10 -23.30 -9.90
CA ILE A 251 5.49 -24.13 -10.94
C ILE A 251 4.31 -24.88 -10.34
N ALA A 252 3.10 -24.49 -10.73
CA ALA A 252 1.87 -25.15 -10.31
C ALA A 252 1.64 -26.42 -11.13
N GLU A 253 1.37 -27.55 -10.47
CA GLU A 253 1.02 -28.82 -11.11
C GLU A 253 -0.49 -28.90 -11.36
N LYS A 254 -0.87 -29.13 -12.62
CA LYS A 254 -2.25 -29.08 -13.12
C LYS A 254 -3.17 -30.04 -12.37
N GLY A 255 -4.16 -29.48 -11.65
CA GLY A 255 -5.23 -30.25 -10.99
C GLY A 255 -4.80 -31.06 -9.76
N SER A 256 -3.69 -30.70 -9.12
CA SER A 256 -3.13 -31.46 -7.99
C SER A 256 -3.03 -30.69 -6.67
N GLY A 257 -3.20 -29.36 -6.68
CA GLY A 257 -2.95 -28.50 -5.52
C GLY A 257 -1.48 -28.41 -5.11
N LYS A 258 -0.56 -28.99 -5.90
CA LYS A 258 0.89 -28.93 -5.70
C LYS A 258 1.48 -27.75 -6.46
N ALA A 259 2.46 -27.11 -5.84
CA ALA A 259 3.35 -26.16 -6.50
C ALA A 259 4.79 -26.44 -6.09
N TYR A 260 5.72 -26.33 -7.04
CA TYR A 260 7.14 -26.45 -6.80
C TYR A 260 7.75 -25.06 -6.84
N LEU A 261 8.43 -24.65 -5.77
CA LEU A 261 8.98 -23.32 -5.61
C LEU A 261 10.50 -23.41 -5.68
N LYS A 262 11.10 -22.67 -6.61
CA LYS A 262 12.55 -22.54 -6.77
C LYS A 262 12.92 -21.07 -6.57
N THR A 263 13.52 -20.74 -5.43
CA THR A 263 14.05 -19.40 -5.17
C THR A 263 15.45 -19.28 -5.76
N LEU A 264 15.64 -18.24 -6.56
CA LEU A 264 16.80 -17.97 -7.40
C LEU A 264 17.36 -16.58 -7.08
N ASP A 265 18.67 -16.39 -7.25
CA ASP A 265 19.26 -15.06 -7.41
C ASP A 265 19.17 -14.57 -8.87
N LYS A 266 19.60 -13.33 -9.12
CA LYS A 266 19.57 -12.68 -10.44
C LYS A 266 20.42 -13.41 -11.48
N ASP A 267 21.39 -14.19 -11.02
CA ASP A 267 22.29 -14.98 -11.84
C ASP A 267 21.78 -16.42 -12.05
N PHE A 268 20.57 -16.72 -11.51
CA PHE A 268 19.86 -17.99 -11.53
C PHE A 268 20.51 -19.09 -10.69
N LYS A 269 21.29 -18.72 -9.66
CA LYS A 269 21.75 -19.69 -8.67
C LYS A 269 20.62 -20.03 -7.72
N VAL A 270 20.48 -21.33 -7.45
CA VAL A 270 19.45 -21.84 -6.55
C VAL A 270 19.79 -21.47 -5.11
N ILE A 271 18.91 -20.69 -4.49
CA ILE A 271 18.98 -20.34 -3.06
C ILE A 271 18.18 -21.37 -2.25
N ASN A 272 16.99 -21.72 -2.71
CA ASN A 272 16.10 -22.65 -2.03
C ASN A 272 15.19 -23.40 -3.01
N GLN A 273 14.77 -24.62 -2.64
CA GLN A 273 13.78 -25.42 -3.35
C GLN A 273 12.80 -26.07 -2.38
N GLU A 274 11.51 -25.87 -2.66
CA GLU A 274 10.41 -26.36 -1.83
C GLU A 274 9.30 -26.97 -2.68
N GLU A 275 8.58 -27.95 -2.14
CA GLU A 275 7.29 -28.38 -2.66
C GLU A 275 6.20 -27.89 -1.70
N LEU A 276 5.25 -27.13 -2.21
CA LEU A 276 4.04 -26.69 -1.51
C LEU A 276 2.87 -27.61 -1.89
N PHE A 277 2.15 -28.07 -0.87
CA PHE A 277 0.96 -28.89 -1.03
C PHE A 277 -0.21 -28.28 -0.28
N ILE A 278 -1.29 -27.97 -1.01
CA ILE A 278 -2.60 -27.70 -0.41
C ILE A 278 -3.25 -29.06 -0.14
N GLU A 279 -3.29 -29.47 1.13
CA GLU A 279 -3.77 -30.79 1.52
C GLU A 279 -5.30 -30.88 1.52
N SER A 280 -5.95 -29.87 2.09
CA SER A 280 -7.39 -29.72 2.04
C SER A 280 -7.77 -28.25 2.09
N ILE A 281 -8.90 -27.96 1.46
CA ILE A 281 -9.74 -26.83 1.81
C ILE A 281 -10.93 -27.48 2.53
N GLU A 282 -11.29 -27.01 3.71
CA GLU A 282 -12.50 -27.48 4.41
C GLU A 282 -13.41 -26.26 4.53
N ASN A 283 -14.48 -26.25 3.72
CA ASN A 283 -15.60 -25.35 3.95
C ASN A 283 -16.43 -25.98 5.07
N GLY A 284 -17.15 -25.18 5.85
CA GLY A 284 -17.87 -25.64 7.05
C GLY A 284 -18.90 -26.76 6.86
N ASN A 285 -19.01 -27.39 5.68
CA ASN A 285 -19.74 -28.64 5.42
C ASN A 285 -19.22 -29.48 4.21
N LEU A 286 -18.02 -29.24 3.65
CA LEU A 286 -17.51 -29.99 2.50
C LEU A 286 -16.00 -30.23 2.61
N ALA A 287 -15.62 -31.48 2.86
CA ALA A 287 -14.23 -31.94 2.78
C ALA A 287 -13.84 -32.14 1.31
N PHE A 288 -12.89 -31.35 0.80
CA PHE A 288 -12.33 -31.58 -0.53
C PHE A 288 -11.35 -32.77 -0.47
N THR A 289 -11.76 -33.94 -0.98
CA THR A 289 -10.86 -35.10 -1.15
C THR A 289 -9.97 -34.93 -2.39
N ARG A 290 -8.88 -35.70 -2.45
CA ARG A 290 -7.88 -35.74 -3.54
C ARG A 290 -8.48 -35.87 -4.96
N GLU A 291 -9.70 -36.38 -5.09
CA GLU A 291 -10.41 -36.55 -6.36
C GLU A 291 -11.09 -35.26 -6.85
N ASN A 292 -11.51 -34.37 -5.95
CA ASN A 292 -12.23 -33.14 -6.29
C ASN A 292 -11.30 -32.02 -6.79
N VAL A 293 -9.98 -32.11 -6.58
CA VAL A 293 -9.01 -31.15 -7.12
C VAL A 293 -8.93 -31.23 -8.66
N LYS A 294 -9.34 -32.37 -9.26
CA LYS A 294 -9.41 -32.53 -10.72
C LYS A 294 -10.55 -31.71 -11.37
N SER A 295 -11.62 -31.36 -10.64
CA SER A 295 -12.76 -30.59 -11.16
C SER A 295 -12.59 -29.06 -11.07
N LEU A 296 -11.54 -28.56 -10.40
CA LEU A 296 -11.20 -27.13 -10.27
C LEU A 296 -10.95 -26.38 -11.60
N LYS A 297 -10.94 -27.08 -12.74
CA LYS A 297 -10.78 -26.46 -14.07
C LYS A 297 -12.01 -25.71 -14.54
N GLN A 298 -13.16 -25.85 -13.89
CA GLN A 298 -14.39 -25.22 -14.32
C GLN A 298 -15.19 -24.82 -13.09
N THR A 299 -15.12 -23.55 -12.68
CA THR A 299 -16.30 -22.70 -12.41
C THR A 299 -15.94 -21.41 -11.65
N PRO A 300 -16.33 -20.23 -12.17
CA PRO A 300 -16.50 -18.99 -11.40
C PRO A 300 -17.45 -19.15 -10.19
N GLU A 301 -18.29 -20.18 -10.17
CA GLU A 301 -19.24 -20.49 -9.09
C GLU A 301 -18.55 -20.98 -7.81
N LEU A 302 -17.41 -21.69 -7.88
CA LEU A 302 -16.69 -22.14 -6.69
C LEU A 302 -15.94 -21.00 -5.98
N LEU A 303 -15.42 -20.03 -6.75
CA LEU A 303 -14.97 -18.73 -6.22
C LEU A 303 -16.13 -18.03 -5.52
N LYS A 304 -17.29 -17.87 -6.18
CA LYS A 304 -18.51 -17.30 -5.57
C LYS A 304 -19.05 -18.07 -4.35
N MET A 305 -18.76 -19.36 -4.21
CA MET A 305 -19.11 -20.16 -3.03
C MET A 305 -18.11 -19.97 -1.88
N LEU A 306 -16.81 -19.91 -2.18
CA LEU A 306 -15.78 -19.56 -1.20
C LEU A 306 -15.97 -18.13 -0.68
N GLU A 307 -16.38 -17.20 -1.55
CA GLU A 307 -16.78 -15.82 -1.22
C GLU A 307 -17.90 -15.69 -0.18
N LYS A 308 -18.63 -16.76 0.12
CA LYS A 308 -19.74 -16.74 1.09
C LYS A 308 -19.46 -17.48 2.40
N ASP A 309 -18.31 -18.17 2.52
CA ASP A 309 -18.00 -18.98 3.70
C ASP A 309 -16.83 -18.37 4.50
N GLU A 310 -17.17 -17.76 5.63
CA GLU A 310 -16.23 -17.10 6.55
C GLU A 310 -15.30 -18.08 7.29
N ASN A 311 -15.45 -19.39 7.09
CA ASN A 311 -14.79 -20.44 7.87
C ASN A 311 -13.96 -21.43 7.04
N THR A 312 -13.37 -20.98 5.95
CA THR A 312 -12.56 -21.87 5.10
C THR A 312 -11.23 -22.21 5.80
N ILE A 313 -10.99 -23.50 6.07
CA ILE A 313 -9.71 -24.00 6.60
C ILE A 313 -8.80 -24.44 5.45
N ILE A 314 -7.54 -24.00 5.47
CA ILE A 314 -6.53 -24.35 4.48
C ILE A 314 -5.36 -25.04 5.18
N LYS A 315 -5.03 -26.26 4.77
CA LYS A 315 -3.83 -27.00 5.24
C LYS A 315 -2.73 -26.95 4.19
N LEU A 316 -1.56 -26.46 4.60
CA LEU A 316 -0.40 -26.23 3.74
C LEU A 316 0.80 -26.99 4.28
N ARG A 317 1.31 -27.93 3.49
CA ARG A 317 2.58 -28.60 3.80
C ARG A 317 3.67 -28.14 2.88
N ARG A 318 4.87 -27.93 3.44
CA ARG A 318 6.09 -27.67 2.67
C ARG A 318 7.16 -28.69 2.95
N PHE A 319 7.75 -29.18 1.87
CA PHE A 319 8.85 -30.14 1.91
C PHE A 319 10.12 -29.50 1.38
N SER A 320 11.25 -29.79 2.03
CA SER A 320 12.58 -29.53 1.50
C SER A 320 12.85 -30.33 0.22
N GLN A 321 13.89 -29.95 -0.52
CA GLN A 321 14.41 -30.69 -1.67
C GLN A 321 14.67 -32.20 -1.40
N LYS A 322 14.96 -32.59 -0.13
CA LYS A 322 15.18 -33.99 0.28
C LYS A 322 13.90 -34.71 0.70
N GLY A 323 12.73 -34.12 0.43
CA GLY A 323 11.41 -34.67 0.79
C GLY A 323 11.08 -34.61 2.29
N LYS A 324 11.86 -33.91 3.10
CA LYS A 324 11.58 -33.75 4.54
C LYS A 324 10.61 -32.60 4.76
N LEU A 325 9.56 -32.83 5.56
CA LEU A 325 8.62 -31.78 5.99
C LEU A 325 9.38 -30.68 6.75
N ASN A 326 9.31 -29.46 6.23
CA ASN A 326 9.92 -28.27 6.81
C ASN A 326 8.89 -27.41 7.56
N SER A 327 7.68 -27.31 7.01
CA SER A 327 6.58 -26.59 7.65
C SER A 327 5.23 -27.26 7.38
N ASP A 328 4.34 -27.19 8.36
CA ASP A 328 2.93 -27.57 8.24
C ASP A 328 2.07 -26.45 8.85
N VAL A 329 1.22 -25.82 8.05
CA VAL A 329 0.44 -24.65 8.46
C VAL A 329 -1.03 -24.88 8.17
N THR A 330 -1.85 -24.77 9.21
CA THR A 330 -3.31 -24.73 9.14
C THR A 330 -3.76 -23.29 9.33
N LEU A 331 -4.44 -22.75 8.33
CA LEU A 331 -4.97 -21.40 8.30
C LEU A 331 -6.50 -21.43 8.30
N LYS A 332 -7.12 -20.42 8.90
CA LYS A 332 -8.53 -20.09 8.73
C LYS A 332 -8.63 -18.76 7.98
N ALA A 333 -9.19 -18.79 6.77
CA ALA A 333 -9.33 -17.61 5.93
C ALA A 333 -10.81 -17.23 5.77
N ASN A 334 -11.11 -15.93 5.84
CA ASN A 334 -12.40 -15.40 5.43
C ASN A 334 -12.30 -14.91 3.98
N PHE A 335 -12.95 -15.63 3.06
CA PHE A 335 -12.84 -15.35 1.62
C PHE A 335 -13.79 -14.24 1.14
N ALA A 336 -14.80 -13.86 1.93
CA ALA A 336 -15.79 -12.84 1.55
C ALA A 336 -15.17 -11.46 1.27
N GLU A 337 -14.06 -11.14 1.92
CA GLU A 337 -13.31 -9.88 1.72
C GLU A 337 -12.13 -9.99 0.73
N SER A 338 -11.89 -11.18 0.18
CA SER A 338 -10.69 -11.47 -0.65
C SER A 338 -10.91 -11.27 -2.16
N THR A 339 -12.15 -10.97 -2.57
CA THR A 339 -12.62 -10.92 -3.97
C THR A 339 -11.97 -9.85 -4.82
N GLN A 340 -11.45 -8.79 -4.22
CA GLN A 340 -10.75 -7.74 -4.96
C GLN A 340 -9.25 -8.02 -5.11
N ASN A 341 -8.66 -8.92 -4.31
CA ASN A 341 -7.23 -9.25 -4.43
C ASN A 341 -6.86 -10.60 -3.76
N PRO A 342 -6.71 -11.70 -4.54
CA PRO A 342 -6.25 -13.00 -4.04
C PRO A 342 -4.88 -12.96 -3.35
N LYS A 343 -4.08 -11.89 -3.56
CA LYS A 343 -2.79 -11.65 -2.89
C LYS A 343 -2.91 -11.54 -1.37
N LEU A 344 -4.10 -11.26 -0.84
CA LEU A 344 -4.32 -10.99 0.58
C LEU A 344 -4.73 -12.22 1.40
N LEU A 345 -4.98 -13.36 0.76
CA LEU A 345 -5.52 -14.55 1.42
C LEU A 345 -4.63 -15.06 2.57
N PHE A 346 -3.31 -15.00 2.43
CA PHE A 346 -2.37 -15.40 3.48
C PHE A 346 -2.13 -14.33 4.54
N SER A 347 -2.23 -13.04 4.17
CA SER A 347 -2.10 -11.92 5.11
C SER A 347 -3.41 -11.58 5.84
N LYS A 348 -4.51 -12.20 5.40
CA LYS A 348 -5.86 -12.12 5.97
C LYS A 348 -6.38 -13.51 6.35
N ALA A 349 -5.51 -14.35 6.92
CA ALA A 349 -5.91 -15.62 7.51
C ALA A 349 -5.39 -15.72 8.94
N GLN A 350 -6.27 -16.16 9.84
CA GLN A 350 -5.87 -16.54 11.19
C GLN A 350 -5.07 -17.84 11.12
N VAL A 351 -3.88 -17.86 11.72
CA VAL A 351 -3.14 -19.11 11.93
C VAL A 351 -3.87 -19.93 13.00
N LEU A 352 -4.26 -21.16 12.68
CA LEU A 352 -4.83 -22.11 13.65
C LEU A 352 -3.78 -23.07 14.19
N LYS A 353 -2.81 -23.40 13.35
CA LYS A 353 -1.64 -24.19 13.73
C LYS A 353 -0.50 -23.88 12.76
N GLU A 354 0.70 -23.68 13.25
CA GLU A 354 1.92 -23.65 12.45
C GLU A 354 2.95 -24.55 13.14
N GLU A 355 3.51 -25.50 12.42
CA GLU A 355 4.66 -26.28 12.82
C GLU A 355 5.86 -25.94 11.93
N LEU A 356 6.98 -25.60 12.55
CA LEU A 356 8.22 -25.22 11.87
C LEU A 356 9.36 -26.10 12.34
N SER A 357 10.04 -26.73 11.38
CA SER A 357 11.28 -27.47 11.64
C SER A 357 12.47 -26.68 11.13
N PHE A 358 13.39 -26.30 12.02
CA PHE A 358 14.62 -25.62 11.65
C PHE A 358 15.82 -26.14 12.45
N VAL A 359 17.03 -25.82 11.98
CA VAL A 359 18.27 -26.14 12.67
C VAL A 359 18.69 -24.93 13.49
N ASN A 360 18.87 -25.09 14.81
CA ASN A 360 19.31 -24.01 15.67
C ASN A 360 20.83 -23.73 15.52
N LYS A 361 21.34 -22.72 16.22
CA LYS A 361 22.78 -22.36 16.20
C LYS A 361 23.72 -23.49 16.64
N LYS A 362 23.22 -24.47 17.39
CA LYS A 362 23.97 -25.65 17.85
C LYS A 362 23.95 -26.81 16.85
N GLY A 363 23.29 -26.66 15.71
CA GLY A 363 23.13 -27.74 14.72
C GLY A 363 22.01 -28.72 15.05
N GLU A 364 21.20 -28.46 16.08
CA GLU A 364 20.11 -29.34 16.51
C GLU A 364 18.83 -29.01 15.75
N LYS A 365 18.07 -30.06 15.35
CA LYS A 365 16.75 -29.89 14.75
C LYS A 365 15.72 -29.54 15.83
N ILE A 366 15.18 -28.33 15.78
CA ILE A 366 14.09 -27.88 16.65
C ILE A 366 12.78 -27.94 15.88
N VAL A 367 11.72 -28.38 16.55
CA VAL A 367 10.34 -28.24 16.07
C VAL A 367 9.65 -27.18 16.90
N GLU A 368 9.13 -26.15 16.26
CA GLU A 368 8.33 -25.12 16.90
C GLU A 368 6.87 -25.29 16.50
N THR A 369 5.96 -25.19 17.46
CA THR A 369 4.52 -25.28 17.25
C THR A 369 3.86 -24.00 17.76
N THR A 370 3.08 -23.37 16.91
CA THR A 370 2.30 -22.15 17.16
C THR A 370 0.83 -22.48 17.03
N ILE A 371 0.03 -22.25 18.07
CA ILE A 371 -1.43 -22.45 18.08
C ILE A 371 -2.11 -21.28 18.82
N PRO A 372 -3.36 -20.91 18.52
CA PRO A 372 -4.11 -19.93 19.30
C PRO A 372 -4.14 -20.30 20.79
N SER A 373 -4.03 -19.29 21.65
CA SER A 373 -4.19 -19.42 23.10
C SER A 373 -5.64 -19.15 23.54
N GLU A 374 -5.89 -19.17 24.85
CA GLU A 374 -7.20 -18.79 25.42
C GLU A 374 -7.52 -17.30 25.24
N VAL A 375 -6.51 -16.47 25.01
CA VAL A 375 -6.68 -15.03 24.75
C VAL A 375 -6.61 -14.76 23.25
N GLU A 376 -7.68 -14.16 22.72
CA GLU A 376 -7.81 -13.85 21.31
C GLU A 376 -6.65 -13.01 20.77
N GLY A 377 -6.13 -13.37 19.59
CA GLY A 377 -4.96 -12.72 18.99
C GLY A 377 -3.63 -13.03 19.69
N VAL A 378 -3.58 -13.95 20.66
CA VAL A 378 -2.33 -14.40 21.26
C VAL A 378 -2.10 -15.87 20.96
N TYR A 379 -0.86 -16.20 20.61
CA TYR A 379 -0.44 -17.55 20.28
C TYR A 379 0.32 -18.20 21.43
N LYS A 380 0.03 -19.48 21.66
CA LYS A 380 0.90 -20.38 22.39
C LYS A 380 1.98 -20.91 21.45
N ILE A 381 3.23 -20.67 21.80
CA ILE A 381 4.40 -21.04 21.01
C ILE A 381 5.31 -21.93 21.83
N VAL A 382 5.60 -23.11 21.28
CA VAL A 382 6.33 -24.16 21.98
C VAL A 382 7.45 -24.67 21.09
N GLN A 383 8.68 -24.69 21.60
CA GLN A 383 9.82 -25.33 20.95
C GLN A 383 10.10 -26.67 21.60
N LYS A 384 10.29 -27.70 20.77
CA LYS A 384 10.68 -29.04 21.17
C LYS A 384 12.03 -29.40 20.56
N ALA A 385 12.99 -29.71 21.42
CA ALA A 385 14.32 -30.19 21.03
C ALA A 385 14.33 -31.71 20.78
N PRO A 386 15.35 -32.27 20.10
CA PRO A 386 15.43 -33.71 19.79
C PRO A 386 15.42 -34.60 21.03
N ASN A 387 15.99 -34.11 22.13
CA ASN A 387 16.03 -34.79 23.43
C ASN A 387 14.68 -34.77 24.19
N GLY A 388 13.63 -34.18 23.60
CA GLY A 388 12.31 -34.08 24.19
C GLY A 388 12.11 -32.85 25.10
N THR A 389 13.13 -32.03 25.33
CA THR A 389 12.99 -30.78 26.11
C THR A 389 12.01 -29.84 25.42
N VAL A 390 11.08 -29.28 26.20
CA VAL A 390 10.04 -28.35 25.74
C VAL A 390 10.27 -26.97 26.35
N LYS A 391 10.37 -25.94 25.52
CA LYS A 391 10.47 -24.52 25.92
C LYS A 391 9.23 -23.77 25.42
N VAL A 392 8.49 -23.14 26.33
CA VAL A 392 7.35 -22.27 25.97
C VAL A 392 7.89 -20.86 25.75
N LEU A 393 7.72 -20.36 24.52
CA LEU A 393 8.17 -19.02 24.12
C LEU A 393 7.08 -17.96 24.28
N GLY A 394 5.82 -18.35 24.11
CA GLY A 394 4.67 -17.46 24.25
C GLY A 394 3.47 -18.26 24.73
N ASP A 395 2.65 -17.68 25.59
CA ASP A 395 1.37 -18.25 26.00
C ASP A 395 0.46 -17.14 26.57
N ALA A 396 -0.84 -17.39 26.59
CA ALA A 396 -1.77 -16.57 27.33
C ALA A 396 -2.90 -17.39 27.93
N LYS A 397 -3.33 -16.98 29.12
CA LYS A 397 -4.30 -17.70 29.95
C LYS A 397 -5.30 -16.75 30.57
N ILE A 398 -6.49 -17.26 30.84
CA ILE A 398 -7.50 -16.59 31.64
C ILE A 398 -7.65 -17.36 32.95
N ASP A 399 -7.42 -16.68 34.07
CA ASP A 399 -7.71 -17.27 35.39
C ASP A 399 -9.23 -17.48 35.51
N PRO A 400 -9.70 -18.73 35.68
CA PRO A 400 -11.13 -19.03 35.71
C PRO A 400 -11.83 -18.49 36.96
N GLN A 401 -11.11 -18.21 38.05
CA GLN A 401 -11.68 -17.67 39.30
C GLN A 401 -11.78 -16.15 39.26
N THR A 402 -10.74 -15.48 38.77
CA THR A 402 -10.63 -14.02 38.83
C THR A 402 -10.94 -13.33 37.50
N GLY A 403 -10.99 -14.07 36.39
CA GLY A 403 -11.11 -13.53 35.03
C GLY A 403 -9.88 -12.75 34.55
N ILE A 404 -8.78 -12.78 35.30
CA ILE A 404 -7.55 -12.07 34.95
C ILE A 404 -6.90 -12.73 33.73
N LYS A 405 -6.63 -11.94 32.70
CA LYS A 405 -5.89 -12.38 31.51
C LYS A 405 -4.40 -12.11 31.73
N THR A 406 -3.57 -13.12 31.51
CA THR A 406 -2.11 -12.99 31.55
C THR A 406 -1.50 -13.46 30.25
N ILE A 407 -0.73 -12.60 29.59
CA ILE A 407 0.01 -12.87 28.37
C ILE A 407 1.49 -12.85 28.71
N THR A 408 2.23 -13.90 28.35
CA THR A 408 3.67 -14.02 28.62
C THR A 408 4.41 -14.36 27.34
N LYS A 409 5.49 -13.63 27.04
CA LYS A 409 6.41 -13.92 25.93
C LYS A 409 7.86 -13.89 26.41
N ASN A 410 8.62 -14.92 26.09
CA ASN A 410 10.04 -15.13 26.37
C ASN A 410 10.73 -15.54 25.06
N LEU A 411 10.98 -14.55 24.21
CA LEU A 411 11.39 -14.72 22.83
C LEU A 411 12.90 -14.51 22.67
N GLU A 412 13.47 -15.12 21.63
CA GLU A 412 14.87 -14.96 21.24
C GLU A 412 14.93 -14.73 19.72
N SER A 413 15.65 -13.69 19.31
CA SER A 413 15.89 -13.31 17.92
C SER A 413 17.05 -14.11 17.31
N LEU A 414 17.28 -13.93 16.02
CA LEU A 414 18.35 -14.61 15.28
C LEU A 414 19.76 -14.23 15.74
N ASP A 415 19.96 -13.01 16.23
CA ASP A 415 21.25 -12.54 16.73
C ASP A 415 21.44 -12.78 18.24
N GLY A 416 20.47 -13.41 18.91
CA GLY A 416 20.52 -13.69 20.35
C GLY A 416 19.98 -12.58 21.24
N THR A 417 19.37 -11.54 20.66
CA THR A 417 18.59 -10.54 21.42
C THR A 417 17.37 -11.22 22.04
N THR A 418 17.09 -10.94 23.31
CA THR A 418 15.98 -11.55 24.05
C THR A 418 14.89 -10.54 24.35
N THR A 419 13.64 -10.99 24.25
CA THR A 419 12.43 -10.23 24.53
C THR A 419 11.66 -10.93 25.65
N ASN A 420 11.38 -10.21 26.74
CA ASN A 420 10.58 -10.68 27.85
C ASN A 420 9.40 -9.72 28.00
N LYS A 421 8.18 -10.19 27.76
CA LYS A 421 6.96 -9.38 27.82
C LYS A 421 5.91 -10.06 28.67
N VAL A 422 5.32 -9.31 29.60
CA VAL A 422 4.19 -9.74 30.42
C VAL A 422 3.12 -8.67 30.35
N ILE A 423 1.90 -9.06 30.00
CA ILE A 423 0.72 -8.20 30.08
C ILE A 423 -0.29 -8.87 31.01
N THR A 424 -0.80 -8.13 31.97
CA THR A 424 -1.89 -8.57 32.84
C THR A 424 -3.06 -7.62 32.69
N ILE A 425 -4.27 -8.15 32.44
CA ILE A 425 -5.50 -7.38 32.28
C ILE A 425 -6.56 -7.95 33.22
N GLN A 426 -7.07 -7.10 34.11
CA GLN A 426 -8.17 -7.42 35.01
C GLN A 426 -9.52 -7.25 34.29
N PRO A 427 -10.60 -7.91 34.76
CA PRO A 427 -11.94 -7.76 34.17
C PRO A 427 -12.47 -6.33 34.13
N ASN A 428 -12.07 -5.48 35.09
CA ASN A 428 -12.45 -4.07 35.15
C ASN A 428 -11.66 -3.17 34.17
N GLY A 429 -10.77 -3.75 33.34
CA GLY A 429 -9.96 -3.01 32.37
C GLY A 429 -8.62 -2.50 32.93
N ASN A 430 -8.34 -2.67 34.22
CA ASN A 430 -7.01 -2.36 34.76
C ASN A 430 -5.97 -3.23 34.08
N LYS A 431 -4.86 -2.63 33.65
CA LYS A 431 -3.80 -3.37 32.96
C LYS A 431 -2.41 -2.97 33.42
N SER A 432 -1.50 -3.92 33.27
CA SER A 432 -0.06 -3.70 33.40
C SER A 432 0.68 -4.37 32.26
N LEU A 433 1.78 -3.76 31.83
CA LEU A 433 2.69 -4.27 30.81
C LEU A 433 4.12 -4.07 31.31
N THR A 434 4.89 -5.15 31.29
CA THR A 434 6.35 -5.13 31.44
C THR A 434 6.95 -5.67 30.15
N TYR A 435 7.83 -4.91 29.49
CA TYR A 435 8.46 -5.31 28.25
C TYR A 435 9.94 -4.95 28.24
N ILE A 436 10.78 -5.98 28.35
CA ILE A 436 12.23 -5.88 28.46
C ILE A 436 12.87 -6.50 27.23
N ILE A 437 13.80 -5.76 26.62
CA ILE A 437 14.64 -6.24 25.52
C ILE A 437 16.10 -6.14 25.94
N LYS A 438 16.85 -7.24 25.78
CA LYS A 438 18.29 -7.30 26.07
C LYS A 438 19.06 -7.80 24.85
N ASP A 439 20.22 -7.22 24.59
CA ASP A 439 21.13 -7.75 23.56
C ASP A 439 21.69 -9.13 23.94
N ALA A 440 22.45 -9.74 23.02
CA ALA A 440 23.07 -11.05 23.23
C ALA A 440 24.07 -11.10 24.40
N ASN A 441 24.58 -9.94 24.86
CA ASN A 441 25.49 -9.82 26.00
C ASN A 441 24.73 -9.57 27.31
N GLY A 442 23.40 -9.48 27.28
CA GLY A 442 22.55 -9.21 28.43
C GLY A 442 22.35 -7.72 28.74
N ASN A 443 22.88 -6.80 27.93
CA ASN A 443 22.67 -5.36 28.14
C ASN A 443 21.22 -4.99 27.83
N VAL A 444 20.58 -4.24 28.73
CA VAL A 444 19.19 -3.78 28.55
C VAL A 444 19.14 -2.72 27.45
N LEU A 445 18.46 -3.03 26.35
CA LEU A 445 18.21 -2.10 25.25
C LEU A 445 16.94 -1.29 25.48
N MET A 446 15.94 -1.90 26.13
CA MET A 446 14.64 -1.31 26.48
C MET A 446 14.09 -1.98 27.74
N ASN A 447 13.47 -1.20 28.61
CA ASN A 447 12.70 -1.68 29.76
C ASN A 447 11.45 -0.80 29.90
N ARG A 448 10.39 -1.18 29.20
CA ARG A 448 9.12 -0.46 29.23
C ARG A 448 8.24 -1.01 30.35
N GLN A 449 7.77 -0.12 31.20
CA GLN A 449 6.78 -0.42 32.24
C GLN A 449 5.57 0.48 32.06
N LEU A 450 4.40 -0.13 31.96
CA LEU A 450 3.13 0.57 31.84
C LEU A 450 2.12 0.00 32.82
N THR A 451 1.41 0.87 33.54
CA THR A 451 0.20 0.53 34.27
C THR A 451 -0.90 1.49 33.90
N HIS A 452 -2.14 1.01 33.87
CA HIS A 452 -3.33 1.84 33.72
C HIS A 452 -4.40 1.28 34.65
N THR A 453 -4.85 2.10 35.59
CA THR A 453 -5.73 1.68 36.69
C THR A 453 -6.87 2.67 36.84
N PHE A 454 -8.11 2.19 36.70
CA PHE A 454 -9.30 2.97 37.01
C PHE A 454 -9.44 3.12 38.52
N VAL A 455 -9.60 4.38 38.95
CA VAL A 455 -9.92 4.75 40.34
C VAL A 455 -11.43 4.86 40.50
N SER A 456 -12.11 5.31 39.43
CA SER A 456 -13.57 5.38 39.32
C SER A 456 -13.97 5.30 37.83
N PRO A 457 -15.27 5.25 37.49
CA PRO A 457 -15.72 5.28 36.09
C PRO A 457 -15.28 6.54 35.30
N THR A 458 -14.95 7.61 36.02
CA THR A 458 -14.55 8.92 35.48
C THR A 458 -13.10 9.28 35.77
N GLU A 459 -12.33 8.42 36.43
CA GLU A 459 -10.93 8.71 36.79
C GLU A 459 -10.02 7.49 36.64
N ALA A 460 -8.83 7.70 36.10
CA ALA A 460 -7.79 6.68 35.99
C ALA A 460 -6.40 7.25 36.31
N ILE A 461 -5.48 6.36 36.68
CA ILE A 461 -4.06 6.64 36.85
C ILE A 461 -3.29 5.77 35.88
N SER A 462 -2.53 6.39 35.00
CA SER A 462 -1.61 5.71 34.09
C SER A 462 -0.17 6.00 34.52
N LYS A 463 0.69 4.98 34.57
CA LYS A 463 2.12 5.15 34.78
C LYS A 463 2.87 4.58 33.59
N VAL A 464 3.84 5.32 33.05
CA VAL A 464 4.69 4.87 31.93
C VAL A 464 6.13 5.21 32.26
N ASN A 465 6.99 4.20 32.39
CA ASN A 465 8.42 4.33 32.71
C ASN A 465 8.69 5.24 33.93
N GLY A 466 7.83 5.18 34.95
CA GLY A 466 7.90 6.01 36.17
C GLY A 466 7.15 7.34 36.10
N ASN A 467 6.79 7.82 34.90
CA ASN A 467 5.98 9.04 34.73
C ASN A 467 4.53 8.72 35.11
N THR A 468 3.89 9.56 35.93
CA THR A 468 2.50 9.35 36.38
C THR A 468 1.56 10.37 35.76
N TYR A 469 0.47 9.87 35.21
CA TYR A 469 -0.60 10.65 34.59
C TYR A 469 -1.91 10.40 35.33
N LYS A 470 -2.53 11.46 35.86
CA LYS A 470 -3.90 11.38 36.37
C LYS A 470 -4.86 11.80 35.26
N ILE A 471 -5.86 10.98 35.00
CA ILE A 471 -6.77 11.13 33.87
C ILE A 471 -8.19 11.27 34.40
N SER A 472 -8.90 12.30 33.95
CA SER A 472 -10.32 12.51 34.25
C SER A 472 -11.13 12.51 32.96
N TYR A 473 -12.27 11.83 32.98
CA TYR A 473 -13.17 11.68 31.83
C TYR A 473 -14.51 12.37 32.10
N SER A 474 -14.92 13.27 31.20
CA SER A 474 -16.27 13.84 31.15
C SER A 474 -16.94 13.53 29.81
N ALA A 475 -18.17 14.02 29.61
CA ALA A 475 -18.90 13.84 28.37
C ALA A 475 -18.26 14.61 27.18
N ASP A 476 -17.61 15.73 27.46
CA ASP A 476 -17.10 16.69 26.49
C ASP A 476 -15.58 16.78 26.43
N LYS A 477 -14.85 16.29 27.44
CA LYS A 477 -13.39 16.32 27.46
C LYS A 477 -12.73 15.16 28.21
N ILE A 478 -11.44 14.96 27.92
CA ILE A 478 -10.52 14.15 28.73
C ILE A 478 -9.43 15.08 29.23
N SER A 479 -9.17 15.08 30.55
CA SER A 479 -8.10 15.88 31.16
C SER A 479 -6.97 14.97 31.60
N VAL A 480 -5.73 15.29 31.25
CA VAL A 480 -4.53 14.52 31.60
C VAL A 480 -3.56 15.44 32.35
N LEU A 481 -3.37 15.18 33.65
CA LEU A 481 -2.35 15.83 34.47
C LEU A 481 -1.05 15.00 34.43
N ASN A 482 0.00 15.55 33.82
CA ASN A 482 1.34 14.98 33.92
C ASN A 482 1.96 15.39 35.26
N SER A 483 2.15 14.42 36.15
CA SER A 483 2.61 14.68 37.53
C SER A 483 4.08 15.12 37.60
N GLN A 484 4.87 14.94 36.54
CA GLN A 484 6.28 15.35 36.54
C GLN A 484 6.46 16.85 36.37
N ASN A 485 5.60 17.48 35.59
CA ASN A 485 5.69 18.91 35.28
C ASN A 485 4.47 19.71 35.75
N GLY A 486 3.44 19.05 36.30
CA GLY A 486 2.20 19.67 36.78
C GLY A 486 1.27 20.19 35.68
N LYS A 487 1.58 19.93 34.40
CA LYS A 487 0.79 20.41 33.27
C LYS A 487 -0.47 19.58 33.10
N VAL A 488 -1.60 20.27 32.94
CA VAL A 488 -2.88 19.68 32.55
C VAL A 488 -3.09 19.90 31.06
N THR A 489 -3.38 18.81 30.34
CA THR A 489 -3.76 18.83 28.93
C THR A 489 -5.22 18.42 28.80
N GLU A 490 -6.03 19.23 28.12
CA GLU A 490 -7.44 18.95 27.88
C GLU A 490 -7.69 18.56 26.42
N ILE A 491 -8.23 17.37 26.22
CA ILE A 491 -8.63 16.85 24.90
C ILE A 491 -10.12 17.12 24.73
N ASN A 492 -10.49 17.94 23.76
CA ASN A 492 -11.88 18.28 23.47
C ASN A 492 -12.57 17.17 22.65
N LEU A 493 -13.45 16.38 23.28
CA LEU A 493 -14.17 15.28 22.65
C LEU A 493 -15.18 15.75 21.60
N ASN A 494 -15.78 16.93 21.79
CA ASN A 494 -16.69 17.50 20.81
C ASN A 494 -15.98 17.88 19.51
N GLU A 495 -14.67 18.17 19.58
CA GLU A 495 -13.85 18.45 18.41
C GLU A 495 -13.34 17.15 17.76
N ILE A 496 -12.71 16.26 18.54
CA ILE A 496 -12.10 15.05 17.97
C ILE A 496 -13.12 13.97 17.58
N LEU A 497 -14.36 14.04 18.06
CA LEU A 497 -15.43 13.11 17.70
C LEU A 497 -16.61 13.83 17.02
N LYS A 498 -16.36 14.99 16.39
CA LYS A 498 -17.43 15.84 15.83
C LYS A 498 -18.27 15.13 14.77
N ASP A 499 -17.67 14.21 14.02
CA ASP A 499 -18.32 13.49 12.92
C ASP A 499 -18.94 12.14 13.37
N CYS A 500 -18.87 11.82 14.66
CA CYS A 500 -19.34 10.54 15.20
C CYS A 500 -20.79 10.61 15.68
N THR A 501 -21.57 9.56 15.40
CA THR A 501 -22.88 9.32 16.04
C THR A 501 -22.72 9.05 17.55
N PRO A 502 -23.79 9.12 18.36
CA PRO A 502 -23.70 8.80 19.79
C PRO A 502 -23.13 7.40 20.09
N GLU A 503 -23.52 6.39 19.31
CA GLU A 503 -22.99 5.03 19.42
C GLU A 503 -21.50 4.95 19.08
N GLN A 504 -21.09 5.60 17.99
CA GLN A 504 -19.69 5.71 17.58
C GLN A 504 -18.84 6.43 18.64
N LYS A 505 -19.37 7.50 19.23
CA LYS A 505 -18.72 8.19 20.36
C LYS A 505 -18.50 7.24 21.53
N GLN A 506 -19.51 6.44 21.90
CA GLN A 506 -19.38 5.47 22.99
C GLN A 506 -18.32 4.40 22.69
N LYS A 507 -18.29 3.90 21.45
CA LYS A 507 -17.27 2.94 20.98
C LYS A 507 -15.87 3.54 21.08
N MET A 508 -15.67 4.76 20.58
CA MET A 508 -14.36 5.43 20.64
C MET A 508 -13.96 5.81 22.06
N MET A 509 -14.90 6.19 22.92
CA MET A 509 -14.64 6.46 24.33
C MET A 509 -14.13 5.22 25.07
N THR A 510 -14.61 4.02 24.71
CA THR A 510 -14.08 2.76 25.25
C THR A 510 -12.60 2.59 24.91
N VAL A 511 -12.21 2.90 23.68
CA VAL A 511 -10.81 2.86 23.24
C VAL A 511 -9.97 3.92 23.93
N LEU A 512 -10.42 5.19 23.95
CA LEU A 512 -9.68 6.29 24.58
C LEU A 512 -9.46 6.06 26.08
N LYS A 513 -10.44 5.46 26.78
CA LYS A 513 -10.28 5.07 28.18
C LYS A 513 -9.21 4.00 28.39
N GLN A 514 -8.97 3.13 27.41
CA GLN A 514 -7.95 2.09 27.52
C GLN A 514 -6.53 2.60 27.25
N MET A 515 -6.36 3.74 26.58
CA MET A 515 -5.05 4.28 26.22
C MET A 515 -4.26 4.78 27.44
N SER A 516 -2.93 4.73 27.35
CA SER A 516 -2.05 5.31 28.36
C SER A 516 -2.14 6.84 28.40
N GLY A 517 -1.76 7.44 29.53
CA GLY A 517 -1.67 8.90 29.63
C GLY A 517 -0.72 9.50 28.57
N GLU A 518 0.39 8.82 28.29
CA GLU A 518 1.33 9.17 27.22
C GLU A 518 0.66 9.19 25.83
N ASN A 519 -0.11 8.16 25.47
CA ASN A 519 -0.82 8.13 24.20
C ASN A 519 -1.93 9.19 24.14
N LEU A 520 -2.62 9.49 25.24
CA LEU A 520 -3.61 10.57 25.28
C LEU A 520 -2.97 11.95 25.04
N LEU A 521 -1.76 12.20 25.53
CA LEU A 521 -1.01 13.40 25.19
C LEU A 521 -0.67 13.45 23.70
N HIS A 522 -0.28 12.32 23.09
CA HIS A 522 -0.10 12.25 21.64
C HIS A 522 -1.41 12.49 20.87
N ILE A 523 -2.56 12.00 21.34
CA ILE A 523 -3.88 12.29 20.75
C ILE A 523 -4.13 13.79 20.71
N ASN A 524 -3.88 14.50 21.83
CA ASN A 524 -4.01 15.96 21.87
C ASN A 524 -3.16 16.63 20.79
N ASP A 525 -1.91 16.20 20.64
CA ASP A 525 -0.94 16.88 19.78
C ASP A 525 -1.10 16.52 18.28
N LYS A 526 -1.61 15.32 17.98
CA LYS A 526 -1.59 14.74 16.63
C LYS A 526 -2.95 14.56 16.00
N VAL A 527 -3.99 14.35 16.81
CA VAL A 527 -5.31 13.98 16.28
C VAL A 527 -6.22 15.20 16.19
N LYS A 528 -6.64 15.48 14.96
CA LYS A 528 -7.67 16.46 14.64
C LYS A 528 -9.06 15.88 14.81
N ASN A 529 -9.26 14.64 14.37
CA ASN A 529 -10.58 14.00 14.35
C ASN A 529 -10.47 12.48 14.24
N PHE A 530 -11.41 11.77 14.84
CA PHE A 530 -11.65 10.34 14.64
C PHE A 530 -12.88 10.14 13.77
N LYS A 531 -12.76 9.22 12.80
CA LYS A 531 -13.88 8.67 12.05
C LYS A 531 -14.05 7.21 12.46
N VAL A 532 -15.14 6.90 13.15
CA VAL A 532 -15.42 5.52 13.54
C VAL A 532 -16.04 4.81 12.35
N ILE A 533 -15.39 3.74 11.90
CA ILE A 533 -15.83 2.91 10.77
C ILE A 533 -16.23 1.53 11.28
N ASP A 534 -17.01 0.80 10.48
CA ASP A 534 -17.49 -0.53 10.87
C ASP A 534 -16.41 -1.59 10.67
N ASN A 535 -15.77 -1.60 9.50
CA ASN A 535 -14.68 -2.52 9.21
C ASN A 535 -13.35 -2.03 9.79
N ILE A 536 -12.87 -2.73 10.83
CA ILE A 536 -11.58 -2.46 11.45
C ILE A 536 -10.40 -2.61 10.48
N LEU A 537 -10.54 -3.43 9.44
CA LEU A 537 -9.47 -3.71 8.48
C LEU A 537 -9.24 -2.57 7.49
N ASP A 538 -10.19 -1.65 7.39
CA ASP A 538 -10.12 -0.44 6.57
C ASP A 538 -9.62 0.77 7.38
N SER A 539 -9.10 0.54 8.60
CA SER A 539 -8.53 1.60 9.44
C SER A 539 -7.34 2.25 8.74
N CYS A 540 -7.21 3.57 8.91
CA CYS A 540 -6.11 4.33 8.34
C CYS A 540 -5.89 5.66 9.07
N ALA A 541 -4.67 6.17 8.99
CA ALA A 541 -4.30 7.52 9.38
C ALA A 541 -4.01 8.40 8.17
N CYS A 542 -4.61 9.59 8.14
CA CYS A 542 -4.29 10.61 7.15
C CYS A 542 -3.17 11.50 7.68
N TYR A 543 -1.99 11.43 7.06
CA TYR A 543 -0.80 12.19 7.47
C TYR A 543 -0.39 13.28 6.47
N ALA A 544 -1.19 13.54 5.44
CA ALA A 544 -0.93 14.59 4.45
C ALA A 544 -2.21 15.27 3.95
N GLY A 545 -2.08 16.49 3.44
CA GLY A 545 -3.17 17.26 2.84
C GLY A 545 -4.18 17.81 3.85
N LYS A 546 -5.36 18.20 3.35
CA LYS A 546 -6.45 18.81 4.15
C LYS A 546 -6.99 17.90 5.26
N ASP A 547 -6.81 16.59 5.09
CA ASP A 547 -7.30 15.53 5.95
C ASP A 547 -6.24 15.07 6.97
N MET A 548 -5.08 15.74 7.02
CA MET A 548 -4.02 15.45 7.98
C MET A 548 -4.54 15.46 9.44
N GLY A 549 -4.14 14.47 10.22
CA GLY A 549 -4.53 14.27 11.62
C GLY A 549 -5.88 13.58 11.82
N ILE A 550 -6.49 13.05 10.74
CA ILE A 550 -7.69 12.22 10.84
C ILE A 550 -7.27 10.75 11.01
N ILE A 551 -7.85 10.07 12.00
CA ILE A 551 -7.77 8.62 12.15
C ILE A 551 -9.14 8.02 11.83
N ALA A 552 -9.21 7.14 10.84
CA ALA A 552 -10.36 6.26 10.63
C ALA A 552 -10.10 4.92 11.32
N THR A 553 -10.98 4.48 12.23
CA THR A 553 -10.73 3.26 13.00
C THR A 553 -11.99 2.50 13.42
N GLY A 554 -11.87 1.17 13.48
CA GLY A 554 -12.92 0.25 13.89
C GLY A 554 -13.21 0.15 15.39
N GLY A 555 -12.62 1.01 16.23
CA GLY A 555 -12.85 1.03 17.68
C GLY A 555 -12.16 -0.09 18.45
N ASN A 556 -10.89 -0.34 18.15
CA ASN A 556 -10.03 -1.31 18.83
C ASN A 556 -8.74 -0.64 19.30
N GLU A 557 -8.30 -0.90 20.54
CA GLU A 557 -7.13 -0.24 21.12
C GLU A 557 -5.85 -0.43 20.29
N PHE A 558 -5.54 -1.67 19.88
CA PHE A 558 -4.33 -1.97 19.14
C PHE A 558 -4.31 -1.22 17.81
N VAL A 559 -5.40 -1.32 17.03
CA VAL A 559 -5.50 -0.68 15.72
C VAL A 559 -5.54 0.84 15.83
N SER A 560 -6.30 1.41 16.76
CA SER A 560 -6.31 2.86 16.96
C SER A 560 -4.94 3.39 17.42
N THR A 561 -4.17 2.60 18.18
CA THR A 561 -2.80 2.95 18.56
C THR A 561 -1.85 2.82 17.38
N HIS A 562 -2.00 1.80 16.53
CA HIS A 562 -1.24 1.66 15.27
C HIS A 562 -1.41 2.92 14.40
N GLU A 563 -2.65 3.34 14.16
CA GLU A 563 -2.94 4.55 13.38
C GLU A 563 -2.40 5.83 14.04
N LEU A 564 -2.46 5.93 15.37
CA LEU A 564 -1.84 7.04 16.09
C LEU A 564 -0.34 7.11 15.83
N TYR A 565 0.36 5.96 15.81
CA TYR A 565 1.80 5.95 15.62
C TYR A 565 2.23 6.30 14.19
N HIS A 566 1.36 6.14 13.18
CA HIS A 566 1.57 6.77 11.87
C HIS A 566 1.61 8.31 11.97
N LEU A 567 0.76 8.92 12.80
CA LEU A 567 0.79 10.39 13.00
C LEU A 567 1.97 10.82 13.88
N ILE A 568 2.41 9.99 14.83
CA ILE A 568 3.60 10.26 15.64
C ILE A 568 4.87 10.19 14.77
N SER A 569 4.96 9.23 13.85
CA SER A 569 6.11 9.09 12.95
C SER A 569 6.17 10.21 11.90
N GLN A 570 5.02 10.54 11.31
CA GLN A 570 4.83 11.60 10.30
C GLN A 570 4.51 12.93 10.98
N ALA A 571 5.49 13.47 11.68
CA ALA A 571 5.22 14.51 12.65
C ALA A 571 4.97 15.91 12.07
N SER A 572 3.70 16.18 11.85
CA SER A 572 3.10 17.50 12.05
C SER A 572 2.45 17.54 13.45
N ASN A 573 2.56 18.65 14.17
CA ASN A 573 1.57 18.95 15.21
C ASN A 573 0.38 19.53 14.45
N VAL A 574 -0.69 18.74 14.30
CA VAL A 574 -1.83 19.11 13.45
C VAL A 574 -2.58 20.30 14.05
N ARG A 575 -2.45 20.52 15.36
CA ARG A 575 -3.11 21.63 16.08
C ARG A 575 -2.24 22.88 16.23
N ASN A 576 -0.91 22.75 16.18
CA ASN A 576 0.04 23.86 16.21
C ASN A 576 0.86 23.92 14.91
N ALA A 577 0.31 24.63 13.91
CA ALA A 577 0.85 24.74 12.55
C ALA A 577 2.30 25.29 12.47
N GLU A 578 2.80 25.94 13.52
CA GLU A 578 4.14 26.55 13.56
C GLU A 578 5.28 25.60 13.93
N LYS A 579 4.99 24.34 14.34
CA LYS A 579 6.04 23.35 14.66
C LYS A 579 5.81 22.05 13.90
N THR A 580 6.27 22.02 12.65
CA THR A 580 6.50 20.79 11.91
C THR A 580 7.83 20.20 12.34
N ILE A 581 7.81 19.08 13.05
CA ILE A 581 9.02 18.29 13.30
C ILE A 581 8.63 16.86 13.02
N ASN A 582 8.72 16.42 11.76
CA ASN A 582 8.80 15.00 11.40
C ASN A 582 9.74 14.29 12.39
N LEU A 583 9.55 12.99 12.70
CA LEU A 583 10.64 12.25 13.36
C LEU A 583 11.93 12.62 12.60
N PRO A 584 12.92 13.25 13.26
CA PRO A 584 14.02 13.85 12.55
C PRO A 584 14.64 12.82 11.63
N LYS A 585 15.05 13.21 10.42
CA LYS A 585 15.54 12.26 9.41
C LYS A 585 16.57 11.30 10.01
N TYR A 586 17.50 11.80 10.83
CA TYR A 586 18.50 10.98 11.51
C TYR A 586 17.91 9.90 12.44
N VAL A 587 16.78 10.16 13.11
CA VAL A 587 16.08 9.18 13.95
C VAL A 587 15.46 8.10 13.08
N ARG A 588 14.77 8.48 12.00
CA ARG A 588 14.21 7.50 11.05
C ARG A 588 15.31 6.68 10.39
N ASP A 589 16.41 7.30 9.98
CA ASP A 589 17.56 6.63 9.40
C ASP A 589 18.16 5.62 10.38
N LYS A 590 18.19 5.93 11.68
CA LYS A 590 18.67 5.01 12.73
C LYS A 590 17.73 3.83 12.94
N ILE A 591 16.40 4.08 12.97
CA ILE A 591 15.40 3.01 13.02
C ILE A 591 15.56 2.12 11.78
N GLY A 592 15.64 2.72 10.59
CA GLY A 592 15.76 2.02 9.32
C GLY A 592 17.03 1.19 9.19
N ALA A 593 18.17 1.72 9.63
CA ALA A 593 19.42 0.98 9.66
C ALA A 593 19.39 -0.21 10.64
N THR A 594 18.66 -0.10 11.75
CA THR A 594 18.49 -1.20 12.71
C THR A 594 17.55 -2.26 12.12
N TYR A 595 16.41 -1.82 11.59
CA TYR A 595 15.42 -2.65 10.92
C TYR A 595 16.03 -3.44 9.77
N GLN A 596 16.82 -2.80 8.90
CA GLN A 596 17.41 -3.49 7.76
C GLN A 596 18.35 -4.61 8.19
N LYS A 597 19.13 -4.43 9.27
CA LYS A 597 20.01 -5.49 9.80
C LYS A 597 19.21 -6.69 10.32
N GLU A 598 18.14 -6.43 11.06
CA GLU A 598 17.25 -7.49 11.57
C GLU A 598 16.51 -8.18 10.42
N LEU A 599 16.09 -7.40 9.41
CA LEU A 599 15.48 -7.91 8.20
C LEU A 599 16.43 -8.83 7.43
N ASP A 600 17.66 -8.41 7.17
CA ASP A 600 18.66 -9.20 6.45
C ASP A 600 18.90 -10.56 7.13
N LEU A 601 18.97 -10.58 8.47
CA LEU A 601 19.06 -11.81 9.25
C LEU A 601 17.81 -12.68 9.08
N PHE A 602 16.62 -12.07 9.19
CA PHE A 602 15.35 -12.75 9.05
C PHE A 602 15.21 -13.43 7.69
N LEU A 603 15.52 -12.71 6.61
CA LEU A 603 15.46 -13.22 5.24
C LEU A 603 16.46 -14.35 5.01
N LYS A 604 17.66 -14.24 5.57
CA LYS A 604 18.66 -15.29 5.44
C LYS A 604 18.21 -16.59 6.09
N GLN A 605 17.50 -16.51 7.22
CA GLN A 605 17.10 -17.68 8.00
C GLN A 605 15.82 -18.33 7.49
N PHE A 606 14.79 -17.54 7.16
CA PHE A 606 13.43 -18.06 6.98
C PHE A 606 13.04 -18.20 5.52
N PRO A 607 12.26 -19.25 5.15
CA PRO A 607 11.71 -19.39 3.82
C PRO A 607 10.48 -18.49 3.60
N GLU A 608 9.95 -18.49 2.38
CA GLU A 608 8.95 -17.51 1.91
C GLU A 608 7.63 -17.50 2.71
N ALA A 609 7.16 -18.65 3.25
CA ALA A 609 5.96 -18.68 4.09
C ALA A 609 6.08 -17.79 5.32
N GLN A 610 7.20 -17.92 6.04
CA GLN A 610 7.45 -17.15 7.26
C GLN A 610 7.72 -15.69 6.92
N ARG A 611 8.30 -15.43 5.75
CA ARG A 611 8.39 -14.07 5.20
C ARG A 611 7.02 -13.48 4.93
N ASN A 612 6.04 -14.25 4.45
CA ASN A 612 4.70 -13.73 4.20
C ASN A 612 4.00 -13.20 5.47
N HIS A 613 4.30 -13.73 6.65
CA HIS A 613 3.77 -13.19 7.93
C HIS A 613 4.19 -11.74 8.17
N ILE A 614 5.38 -11.33 7.70
CA ILE A 614 5.89 -9.96 7.83
C ILE A 614 5.76 -9.14 6.54
N LYS A 615 5.02 -9.64 5.54
CA LYS A 615 4.85 -8.97 4.24
C LYS A 615 4.33 -7.54 4.38
N TYR A 616 3.48 -7.31 5.38
CA TYR A 616 2.94 -5.98 5.71
C TYR A 616 4.04 -4.95 6.00
N PHE A 617 5.12 -5.37 6.65
CA PHE A 617 6.24 -4.52 7.05
C PHE A 617 7.31 -4.35 5.99
N THR A 618 7.15 -4.96 4.81
CA THR A 618 8.29 -5.22 3.90
C THR A 618 7.94 -5.09 2.42
N ASN A 619 6.72 -5.39 2.02
CA ASN A 619 6.22 -5.30 0.64
C ASN A 619 5.22 -4.17 0.46
N GLN A 620 5.64 -2.95 0.79
CA GLN A 620 4.95 -1.74 0.40
C GLN A 620 5.63 -1.15 -0.84
N LEU A 621 4.90 -0.40 -1.67
CA LEU A 621 5.35 0.14 -2.97
C LEU A 621 6.72 0.86 -2.92
N THR A 622 7.16 1.25 -1.72
CA THR A 622 8.51 1.76 -1.43
C THR A 622 9.06 1.23 -0.09
N PRO A 623 10.40 1.17 0.11
CA PRO A 623 11.01 0.85 1.41
C PRO A 623 10.59 1.80 2.55
N THR A 624 10.29 3.06 2.24
CA THR A 624 9.82 4.05 3.21
C THR A 624 8.45 3.67 3.78
N SER A 625 7.54 3.14 2.96
CA SER A 625 6.24 2.70 3.47
C SER A 625 6.35 1.46 4.39
N SER A 626 7.30 0.57 4.14
CA SER A 626 7.57 -0.62 4.97
C SER A 626 8.04 -0.28 6.39
N ILE A 627 8.92 0.72 6.53
CA ILE A 627 9.38 1.18 7.85
C ILE A 627 8.29 1.93 8.62
N GLU A 628 7.42 2.68 7.94
CA GLU A 628 6.31 3.38 8.61
C GLU A 628 5.32 2.41 9.24
N GLU A 629 4.97 1.32 8.55
CA GLU A 629 4.17 0.24 9.14
C GLU A 629 4.86 -0.45 10.32
N THR A 630 6.18 -0.60 10.24
CA THR A 630 6.98 -1.16 11.33
C THR A 630 6.97 -0.26 12.55
N ILE A 631 7.06 1.06 12.36
CA ILE A 631 6.97 2.05 13.45
C ILE A 631 5.58 2.03 14.08
N ALA A 632 4.52 2.00 13.26
CA ALA A 632 3.14 1.99 13.71
C ALA A 632 2.81 0.75 14.54
N GLU A 633 3.12 -0.45 14.03
CA GLU A 633 2.86 -1.69 14.75
C GLU A 633 3.74 -1.82 16.00
N GLY A 634 5.03 -1.47 15.88
CA GLY A 634 5.95 -1.46 17.01
C GLY A 634 5.44 -0.54 18.13
N GLY A 635 4.90 0.63 17.76
CA GLY A 635 4.22 1.55 18.66
C GLY A 635 3.00 0.97 19.38
N ALA A 636 2.14 0.27 18.64
CA ALA A 636 0.99 -0.41 19.23
C ALA A 636 1.42 -1.54 20.19
N ILE A 637 2.40 -2.35 19.80
CA ILE A 637 3.00 -3.42 20.60
C ILE A 637 3.57 -2.91 21.94
N LEU A 638 4.11 -1.70 21.98
CA LEU A 638 4.64 -1.08 23.20
C LEU A 638 3.54 -0.74 24.21
N ASN A 639 2.28 -0.63 23.78
CA ASN A 639 1.17 -0.19 24.63
C ASN A 639 0.18 -1.31 24.96
N THR A 640 -0.02 -2.25 24.04
CA THR A 640 -0.98 -3.34 24.19
C THR A 640 -0.55 -4.57 23.37
N TYR A 641 -1.41 -5.58 23.28
CA TYR A 641 -1.21 -6.75 22.41
C TYR A 641 -2.16 -6.69 21.23
N ASN A 642 -1.78 -7.34 20.12
CA ASN A 642 -2.66 -7.45 18.97
C ASN A 642 -3.72 -8.51 19.25
N ASN A 643 -4.93 -8.07 19.58
CA ASN A 643 -6.07 -8.94 19.83
C ASN A 643 -6.89 -9.23 18.55
N ILE A 644 -6.37 -8.92 17.36
CA ILE A 644 -7.01 -9.23 16.08
C ILE A 644 -6.36 -10.51 15.53
N PRO A 645 -7.06 -11.67 15.58
CA PRO A 645 -6.48 -12.96 15.17
C PRO A 645 -5.91 -12.94 13.76
N LEU A 646 -6.54 -12.18 12.86
CA LEU A 646 -6.14 -12.02 11.46
C LEU A 646 -4.72 -11.49 11.28
N PHE A 647 -4.29 -10.59 12.17
CA PHE A 647 -3.02 -9.87 12.04
C PHE A 647 -2.02 -10.24 13.11
N SER A 648 -2.46 -10.82 14.22
CA SER A 648 -1.63 -11.07 15.40
C SER A 648 -0.32 -11.82 15.15
N ILE A 649 -0.25 -12.73 14.17
CA ILE A 649 0.98 -13.45 13.84
C ILE A 649 2.09 -12.51 13.32
N ARG A 650 1.73 -11.41 12.63
CA ARG A 650 2.72 -10.45 12.14
C ARG A 650 3.38 -9.70 13.31
N SER A 651 2.60 -9.37 14.33
CA SER A 651 3.09 -8.72 15.56
C SER A 651 3.99 -9.65 16.34
N GLU A 652 3.64 -10.93 16.42
CA GLU A 652 4.47 -11.98 17.04
C GLU A 652 5.86 -12.06 16.40
N TYR A 653 5.90 -12.10 15.05
CA TYR A 653 7.16 -12.12 14.31
C TYR A 653 7.96 -10.82 14.51
N LEU A 654 7.28 -9.67 14.58
CA LEU A 654 7.95 -8.39 14.84
C LEU A 654 8.57 -8.34 16.25
N GLU A 655 7.83 -8.75 17.28
CA GLU A 655 8.31 -8.81 18.68
C GLU A 655 9.51 -9.74 18.87
N ARG A 656 9.57 -10.83 18.08
CA ARG A 656 10.63 -11.83 18.18
C ARG A 656 11.87 -11.49 17.37
N TYR A 657 11.69 -11.10 16.11
CA TYR A 657 12.79 -11.02 15.15
C TYR A 657 13.26 -9.59 14.88
N PHE A 658 12.50 -8.58 15.30
CA PHE A 658 12.86 -7.15 15.18
C PHE A 658 12.93 -6.40 16.54
N PRO A 659 13.44 -7.02 17.63
CA PRO A 659 13.38 -6.42 18.95
C PRO A 659 14.25 -5.16 19.09
N LYS A 660 15.39 -5.06 18.41
CA LYS A 660 16.22 -3.85 18.46
C LYS A 660 15.52 -2.69 17.77
N THR A 661 14.79 -2.96 16.69
CA THR A 661 13.95 -1.95 16.02
C THR A 661 12.87 -1.44 16.96
N ILE A 662 12.14 -2.32 17.65
CA ILE A 662 11.14 -1.93 18.67
C ILE A 662 11.78 -1.08 19.78
N ALA A 663 12.96 -1.44 20.26
CA ALA A 663 13.70 -0.66 21.25
C ALA A 663 14.12 0.74 20.74
N GLN A 664 14.38 0.92 19.45
CA GLN A 664 14.63 2.25 18.86
C GLN A 664 13.34 3.05 18.70
N ILE A 665 12.23 2.40 18.32
CA ILE A 665 10.91 3.03 18.21
C ILE A 665 10.53 3.60 19.57
N GLU A 666 10.61 2.82 20.65
CA GLU A 666 10.27 3.27 22.01
C GLU A 666 11.01 4.55 22.38
N LYS A 667 12.32 4.59 22.17
CA LYS A 667 13.16 5.77 22.45
C LYS A 667 12.80 6.98 21.60
N ALA A 668 12.33 6.77 20.38
CA ALA A 668 12.01 7.83 19.42
C ALA A 668 10.60 8.42 19.63
N THR A 669 9.68 7.67 20.22
CA THR A 669 8.26 8.02 20.30
C THR A 669 7.78 8.35 21.71
N ILE A 670 8.68 8.38 22.71
CA ILE A 670 8.36 8.89 24.05
C ILE A 670 7.77 10.30 23.90
N HIS A 671 6.63 10.54 24.53
CA HIS A 671 6.07 11.90 24.57
C HIS A 671 7.06 12.79 25.32
N THR A 672 7.71 13.68 24.58
CA THR A 672 8.68 14.64 25.12
C THR A 672 8.18 16.03 24.79
N GLU A 673 8.06 16.90 25.80
CA GLU A 673 7.76 18.30 25.58
C GLU A 673 8.84 18.89 24.63
N PRO A 674 8.49 19.78 23.69
CA PRO A 674 9.42 20.31 22.68
C PRO A 674 10.74 20.86 23.26
N GLN A 675 10.73 21.34 24.50
CA GLN A 675 11.90 21.87 25.23
C GLN A 675 12.95 20.78 25.57
N VAL A 676 12.56 19.50 25.62
CA VAL A 676 13.48 18.37 25.81
C VAL A 676 14.13 17.97 24.48
N LEU A 677 13.41 18.06 23.35
CA LEU A 677 13.99 17.88 22.02
C LEU A 677 15.01 18.98 21.71
N GLU A 678 14.75 20.23 22.12
CA GLU A 678 15.74 21.32 22.07
C GLU A 678 16.96 21.03 22.94
N LYS A 679 16.80 20.50 24.17
CA LYS A 679 17.93 20.10 25.03
C LYS A 679 18.71 18.89 24.50
N ILE A 680 18.06 17.91 23.89
CA ILE A 680 18.72 16.75 23.27
C ILE A 680 19.47 17.19 22.01
N ALA A 681 18.86 18.04 21.17
CA ALA A 681 19.49 18.61 19.99
C ALA A 681 20.67 19.52 20.36
N SER A 682 20.54 20.38 21.38
CA SER A 682 21.62 21.26 21.83
C SER A 682 22.73 20.51 22.56
N LYS A 683 22.43 19.43 23.29
CA LYS A 683 23.46 18.56 23.91
C LYS A 683 24.23 17.75 22.85
N GLN A 684 23.57 17.27 21.79
CA GLN A 684 24.24 16.58 20.67
C GLN A 684 25.04 17.53 19.78
N LEU A 685 24.58 18.76 19.55
CA LEU A 685 25.37 19.80 18.86
C LEU A 685 26.61 20.19 19.67
N TYR A 686 26.51 20.20 21.00
CA TYR A 686 27.66 20.44 21.89
C TYR A 686 28.68 19.30 21.80
N ASP A 687 28.23 18.04 21.74
CA ASP A 687 29.12 16.87 21.60
C ASP A 687 29.84 16.85 20.25
N ILE A 688 29.15 17.19 19.14
CA ILE A 688 29.76 17.32 17.80
C ILE A 688 30.75 18.50 17.74
N GLY A 689 30.41 19.63 18.37
CA GLY A 689 31.30 20.78 18.51
C GLY A 689 32.53 20.51 19.40
N SER A 690 32.43 19.58 20.34
CA SER A 690 33.56 19.14 21.18
C SER A 690 34.50 18.17 20.44
N MET A 691 33.96 17.35 19.53
CA MET A 691 34.76 16.48 18.67
C MET A 691 35.48 17.25 17.56
N SER A 692 34.88 18.31 17.00
CA SER A 692 35.54 19.16 16.01
C SER A 692 36.69 19.99 16.59
N LYS A 693 36.63 20.37 17.88
CA LYS A 693 37.75 21.00 18.59
C LYS A 693 38.93 20.08 18.89
N LYS A 694 38.76 18.75 18.75
CA LYS A 694 39.85 17.76 18.91
C LYS A 694 40.51 17.34 17.59
N LEU A 695 40.04 17.86 16.46
CA LEU A 695 40.70 17.73 15.17
C LEU A 695 41.42 19.05 14.86
N ASN A 696 42.75 19.05 15.01
CA ASN A 696 43.62 20.10 14.47
C ASN A 696 43.45 20.12 12.94
N ILE A 697 42.57 20.98 12.45
CA ILE A 697 42.52 21.35 11.03
C ILE A 697 43.30 22.66 10.91
N PRO A 698 44.39 22.71 10.12
CA PRO A 698 45.21 23.91 9.98
C PRO A 698 44.42 25.10 9.42
N ASP A 699 44.75 26.28 9.93
CA ASP A 699 44.30 27.60 9.48
C ASP A 699 44.41 27.76 7.95
N PHE A 700 43.31 27.58 7.22
CA PHE A 700 43.15 28.15 5.88
C PHE A 700 41.66 28.39 5.62
N MET A 701 41.22 29.60 5.96
CA MET A 701 40.25 30.45 5.25
C MET A 701 39.67 31.47 6.23
N ASN A 702 40.53 32.40 6.63
CA ASN A 702 40.14 33.65 7.23
C ASN A 702 39.78 34.62 6.09
N THR A 703 38.54 34.63 5.64
CA THR A 703 37.98 35.78 4.91
C THR A 703 36.64 36.15 5.50
N ARG A 704 36.69 37.16 6.36
CA ARG A 704 35.57 38.01 6.75
C ARG A 704 34.74 38.37 5.51
N ASN A 705 33.47 37.99 5.50
CA ASN A 705 32.45 38.88 4.96
C ASN A 705 31.12 38.70 5.70
N LYS A 706 30.59 39.87 6.06
CA LYS A 706 29.45 40.08 6.95
C LYS A 706 28.13 39.74 6.25
N GLY A 707 27.26 39.11 7.02
CA GLY A 707 25.81 39.32 7.02
C GLY A 707 25.04 38.78 5.82
N VAL A 708 24.32 37.67 6.02
CA VAL A 708 22.96 37.51 5.49
C VAL A 708 22.14 36.70 6.51
N HIS A 709 20.91 37.17 6.69
CA HIS A 709 19.88 36.75 7.63
C HIS A 709 19.55 35.25 7.58
N ILE A 710 19.25 34.72 8.77
CA ILE A 710 18.59 33.43 8.97
C ILE A 710 17.11 33.59 8.55
N ALA A 711 16.69 32.75 7.61
CA ALA A 711 15.30 32.33 7.40
C ALA A 711 15.30 30.81 7.26
#